data_AF-A0A922CP97-F1
#
_entry.id   AF-A0A922CP97-F1
#
_cell.length_a   1.000
_cell.length_b   1.000
_cell.length_c   1.000
_cell.angle_alpha   90.00
_cell.angle_beta   90.00
_cell.angle_gamma   90.00
#
_symmetry.space_group_name_H-M   'P 1'
#
loop_
_entity.id
_entity.type
_entity.pdbx_description
1 polymer ?
#
loop_
_entity_poly.entity_id
_entity_poly.type
_entity_poly.pdbx_seq_one_letter_code
_entity_poly.pdbx_strand_id
1 'polypeptide(L)'
;MSFKPERAGYRVASSFFWISAEGGGTMILIKDGVTHKDRQDIVKLSVERVCEVACAETSGYIILYVYRPPSSNILAFISKMEDILKKLKMNNNILVCGDFNIDLLVDSTDKRLFLNLLQSFNLNCQFLEPTRLTTTSATCIDNVISNFKINSKELLLIVKLNCESNRSKNIVQFRPLTQYNLQKFSARLNLVLPMLTCGSDNPNNMFKTLLNGITNIFNKTCSVKSVPLKNKISFSAWATNGIRRSRDVLYELYDRRSFTPDVEFNNYVRTYSQIFKRVCRYAKAAYISSHIKNSDNRIKTTWKIINTETGKNKTNDKILLNINDELVSDKYRIANYFEHFFTNIPFETTKCLPSSPGAAESFLKQNVDLSIPNFEFEFVTHSDIIKVFKSLNIKSTEDLWGLSVKALQSVIDNIAPILAEIFNCCVRDGIFPDLMKVSKVVPIFKAGCSNTPSNFRPISILPALSKVFEKLMLNQMLVFFNKNGISHNRQFGFTKGRSTQDAGRALVKAVLDAWEGSQDALGVFCDLSKAFDCVDHKTLILKLHYYGIRGIGLKLISSYLSGRNQKVFIDNVSSAGSAVRIGVPQGSILGPFLFLVYINDLPYMVDNMADVVLFADDTSIIFKLNRRDENLGEPHKVLSLISDWFSSNNLLLNAAKTKCVRFSLLNKKRN
;
A
#
# COMPACT_ATOMS: atom_id res chain seq x y z
N MET A 1 -18.66 -15.25 -18.04
CA MET A 1 -18.74 -15.54 -16.59
C MET A 1 -17.89 -16.79 -16.33
N SER A 2 -16.87 -16.70 -15.47
CA SER A 2 -15.97 -17.83 -15.17
C SER A 2 -16.55 -18.69 -14.05
N PHE A 3 -17.05 -19.88 -14.38
CA PHE A 3 -17.26 -20.93 -13.39
C PHE A 3 -15.89 -21.28 -12.81
N LYS A 4 -15.66 -21.05 -11.50
CA LYS A 4 -14.43 -21.45 -10.80
C LYS A 4 -14.74 -22.64 -9.89
N PRO A 5 -14.71 -23.88 -10.39
CA PRO A 5 -14.70 -25.05 -9.52
C PRO A 5 -13.23 -25.35 -9.17
N GLU A 6 -12.57 -24.46 -8.43
CA GLU A 6 -11.33 -24.84 -7.72
C GLU A 6 -11.77 -25.70 -6.52
N ARG A 7 -12.04 -26.99 -6.78
CA ARG A 7 -12.08 -28.00 -5.72
C ARG A 7 -10.66 -28.08 -5.13
N ALA A 8 -10.54 -28.06 -3.80
CA ALA A 8 -9.24 -28.02 -3.13
C ALA A 8 -8.27 -29.07 -3.68
N GLY A 9 -7.22 -28.63 -4.39
CA GLY A 9 -6.18 -29.50 -4.96
C GLY A 9 -6.29 -29.83 -6.45
N TYR A 10 -7.27 -29.29 -7.19
CA TYR A 10 -7.40 -29.45 -8.64
C TYR A 10 -7.59 -28.10 -9.33
N ARG A 11 -7.01 -27.95 -10.53
CA ARG A 11 -7.17 -26.80 -11.44
C ARG A 11 -7.77 -27.24 -12.76
N VAL A 12 -8.39 -26.30 -13.49
CA VAL A 12 -8.89 -26.55 -14.84
C VAL A 12 -7.71 -26.80 -15.78
N ALA A 13 -7.71 -27.96 -16.43
CA ALA A 13 -6.71 -28.32 -17.45
C ALA A 13 -7.16 -27.99 -18.88
N SER A 14 -8.46 -28.12 -19.14
CA SER A 14 -9.07 -27.74 -20.40
C SER A 14 -10.57 -27.58 -20.18
N SER A 15 -11.21 -26.70 -20.94
CA SER A 15 -12.65 -26.46 -20.82
C SER A 15 -13.24 -25.91 -22.10
N PHE A 16 -14.45 -26.34 -22.40
CA PHE A 16 -15.35 -25.76 -23.39
C PHE A 16 -16.60 -25.26 -22.65
N PHE A 17 -17.04 -24.04 -22.95
CA PHE A 17 -18.25 -23.46 -22.37
C PHE A 17 -19.13 -22.92 -23.49
N TRP A 18 -20.45 -23.03 -23.33
CA TRP A 18 -21.38 -22.42 -24.26
C TRP A 18 -21.26 -20.89 -24.26
N ILE A 19 -21.31 -20.33 -25.46
CA ILE A 19 -21.35 -18.89 -25.75
C ILE A 19 -22.80 -18.45 -25.91
N SER A 20 -23.68 -19.31 -26.44
CA SER A 20 -25.07 -18.96 -26.81
C SER A 20 -26.10 -19.16 -25.69
N ALA A 21 -25.78 -19.86 -24.60
CA ALA A 21 -26.71 -20.16 -23.51
C ALA A 21 -26.00 -20.28 -22.15
N GLU A 22 -26.73 -20.04 -21.04
CA GLU A 22 -26.21 -20.22 -19.68
C GLU A 22 -26.29 -21.70 -19.25
N GLY A 23 -25.19 -22.25 -18.71
CA GLY A 23 -25.23 -23.50 -17.94
C GLY A 23 -24.76 -24.79 -18.63
N GLY A 24 -24.00 -24.75 -19.73
CA GLY A 24 -23.46 -25.95 -20.38
C GLY A 24 -22.00 -25.86 -20.83
N GLY A 25 -21.39 -27.03 -21.06
CA GLY A 25 -19.99 -27.19 -21.44
C GLY A 25 -19.29 -28.40 -20.79
N THR A 26 -18.07 -28.66 -21.22
CA THR A 26 -17.22 -29.75 -20.73
C THR A 26 -15.95 -29.23 -20.11
N MET A 27 -15.41 -29.93 -19.11
CA MET A 27 -14.22 -29.48 -18.40
C MET A 27 -13.41 -30.65 -17.86
N ILE A 28 -12.09 -30.57 -18.00
CA ILE A 28 -11.14 -31.47 -17.37
C ILE A 28 -10.50 -30.75 -16.19
N LEU A 29 -10.59 -31.37 -15.01
CA LEU A 29 -9.86 -30.93 -13.83
C LEU A 29 -8.63 -31.81 -13.64
N ILE A 30 -7.48 -31.19 -13.38
CA ILE A 30 -6.23 -31.88 -13.12
C ILE A 30 -5.70 -31.50 -11.74
N LYS A 31 -5.09 -32.46 -11.06
CA LYS A 31 -4.51 -32.23 -9.73
C LYS A 31 -3.39 -31.18 -9.83
N ASP A 32 -3.36 -30.26 -8.87
CA ASP A 32 -2.32 -29.24 -8.79
C ASP A 32 -0.93 -29.88 -8.72
N GLY A 33 -0.02 -29.46 -9.60
CA GLY A 33 1.34 -30.01 -9.71
C GLY A 33 1.54 -30.94 -10.91
N VAL A 34 0.47 -31.38 -11.58
CA VAL A 34 0.60 -32.12 -12.85
C VAL A 34 0.81 -31.12 -13.99
N THR A 35 1.91 -31.30 -14.74
CA THR A 35 2.18 -30.60 -15.98
C THR A 35 1.24 -31.11 -17.06
N HIS A 36 0.57 -30.17 -17.72
CA HIS A 36 -0.32 -30.47 -18.83
C HIS A 36 -0.26 -29.33 -19.82
N LYS A 37 -0.63 -29.66 -21.05
CA LYS A 37 -0.85 -28.73 -22.15
C LYS A 37 -2.33 -28.76 -22.48
N ASP A 38 -2.98 -27.61 -22.41
CA ASP A 38 -4.36 -27.45 -22.89
C ASP A 38 -4.38 -27.50 -24.42
N ARG A 39 -5.08 -28.48 -24.99
CA ARG A 39 -5.16 -28.71 -26.44
C ARG A 39 -6.31 -27.90 -27.04
N GLN A 40 -6.13 -26.58 -27.02
CA GLN A 40 -7.08 -25.61 -27.58
C GLN A 40 -7.34 -25.83 -29.08
N ASP A 41 -6.40 -26.43 -29.81
CA ASP A 41 -6.56 -26.83 -31.22
C ASP A 41 -7.64 -27.90 -31.43
N ILE A 42 -7.96 -28.68 -30.39
CA ILE A 42 -9.03 -29.67 -30.35
C ILE A 42 -10.30 -29.07 -29.75
N VAL A 43 -10.18 -28.31 -28.65
CA VAL A 43 -11.33 -27.65 -27.99
C VAL A 43 -12.09 -26.76 -28.98
N LYS A 44 -11.39 -26.08 -29.89
CA LYS A 44 -11.97 -25.27 -30.97
C LYS A 44 -12.83 -26.04 -31.98
N LEU A 45 -12.73 -27.37 -32.03
CA LEU A 45 -13.61 -28.21 -32.86
C LEU A 45 -14.94 -28.53 -32.18
N SER A 46 -15.12 -28.16 -30.91
CA SER A 46 -16.38 -28.32 -30.21
C SER A 46 -17.48 -27.53 -30.91
N VAL A 47 -18.63 -28.18 -31.07
CA VAL A 47 -19.83 -27.57 -31.61
C VAL A 47 -20.91 -27.69 -30.54
N GLU A 48 -21.39 -26.54 -30.06
CA GLU A 48 -22.43 -26.46 -29.03
C GLU A 48 -23.63 -27.32 -29.43
N ARG A 49 -24.14 -28.10 -28.47
CA ARG A 49 -25.29 -29.00 -28.65
C ARG A 49 -25.09 -30.15 -29.66
N VAL A 50 -23.89 -30.34 -30.20
CA VAL A 50 -23.58 -31.41 -31.16
C VAL A 50 -22.50 -32.34 -30.64
N CYS A 51 -21.31 -31.79 -30.35
CA CYS A 51 -20.14 -32.52 -29.86
C CYS A 51 -19.27 -31.55 -29.05
N GLU A 52 -19.25 -31.71 -27.73
CA GLU A 52 -18.61 -30.77 -26.82
C GLU A 52 -17.38 -31.42 -26.20
N VAL A 53 -16.20 -30.84 -26.39
CA VAL A 53 -14.95 -31.49 -25.99
C VAL A 53 -14.01 -30.60 -25.19
N ALA A 54 -13.40 -31.21 -24.17
CA ALA A 54 -12.26 -30.66 -23.45
C ALA A 54 -11.09 -31.62 -23.64
N CYS A 55 -9.89 -31.11 -23.90
CA CYS A 55 -8.73 -31.96 -24.19
C CYS A 55 -7.47 -31.45 -23.51
N ALA A 56 -6.83 -32.31 -22.73
CA ALA A 56 -5.58 -32.02 -22.04
C ALA A 56 -4.53 -33.10 -22.34
N GLU A 57 -3.31 -32.67 -22.61
CA GLU A 57 -2.17 -33.55 -22.87
C GLU A 57 -1.19 -33.48 -21.69
N THR A 58 -0.82 -34.63 -21.14
CA THR A 58 0.16 -34.77 -20.05
C THR A 58 1.44 -35.43 -20.58
N SER A 59 2.45 -35.66 -19.74
CA SER A 59 3.75 -36.22 -20.13
C SER A 59 3.74 -37.63 -20.75
N GLY A 60 2.58 -38.28 -20.86
CA GLY A 60 2.43 -39.57 -21.54
C GLY A 60 1.01 -39.95 -21.95
N TYR A 61 0.01 -39.09 -21.74
CA TYR A 61 -1.39 -39.38 -22.05
C TYR A 61 -2.08 -38.17 -22.67
N ILE A 62 -2.92 -38.41 -23.67
CA ILE A 62 -3.91 -37.45 -24.14
C ILE A 62 -5.26 -37.82 -23.55
N ILE A 63 -5.82 -36.91 -22.76
CA ILE A 63 -7.12 -37.07 -22.09
C ILE A 63 -8.12 -36.21 -22.84
N LEU A 64 -9.10 -36.86 -23.45
CA LEU A 64 -10.21 -36.22 -24.15
C LEU A 64 -11.50 -36.50 -23.38
N TYR A 65 -12.20 -35.45 -22.97
CA TYR A 65 -13.56 -35.57 -22.46
C TYR A 65 -14.56 -35.17 -23.55
N VAL A 66 -15.55 -36.02 -23.81
CA VAL A 66 -16.56 -35.78 -24.85
C VAL A 66 -17.95 -35.80 -24.22
N TYR A 67 -18.77 -34.82 -24.59
CA TYR A 67 -20.19 -34.83 -24.29
C TYR A 67 -20.98 -34.71 -25.58
N ARG A 68 -21.90 -35.65 -25.80
CA ARG A 68 -22.92 -35.58 -26.86
C ARG A 68 -24.29 -35.43 -26.20
N PRO A 69 -25.02 -34.33 -26.42
CA PRO A 69 -26.38 -34.21 -25.92
C PRO A 69 -27.33 -35.25 -26.55
N PRO A 70 -28.38 -35.70 -25.82
CA PRO A 70 -29.33 -36.69 -26.34
C PRO A 70 -30.03 -36.29 -27.63
N SER A 71 -30.26 -34.97 -27.82
CA SER A 71 -30.94 -34.39 -28.99
C SER A 71 -30.01 -34.14 -30.19
N SER A 72 -28.72 -34.47 -30.10
CA SER A 72 -27.73 -34.24 -31.16
C SER A 72 -27.91 -35.20 -32.34
N ASN A 73 -27.75 -34.71 -33.59
CA ASN A 73 -27.74 -35.57 -34.78
C ASN A 73 -26.51 -36.49 -34.77
N ILE A 74 -26.72 -37.81 -34.86
CA ILE A 74 -25.65 -38.81 -34.74
C ILE A 74 -24.60 -38.69 -35.84
N LEU A 75 -24.98 -38.44 -37.10
CA LEU A 75 -24.04 -38.33 -38.21
C LEU A 75 -23.17 -37.08 -38.08
N ALA A 76 -23.76 -35.96 -37.64
CA ALA A 76 -23.02 -34.74 -37.34
C ALA A 76 -22.02 -34.95 -36.20
N PHE A 77 -22.42 -35.68 -35.15
CA PHE A 77 -21.52 -36.05 -34.06
C PHE A 77 -20.37 -36.95 -34.54
N ILE A 78 -20.65 -38.01 -35.30
CA ILE A 78 -19.63 -38.94 -35.81
C ILE A 78 -18.62 -38.21 -36.70
N SER A 79 -19.08 -37.35 -37.62
CA SER A 79 -18.20 -36.53 -38.46
C SER A 79 -17.29 -35.62 -37.63
N LYS A 80 -17.81 -34.98 -36.57
CA LYS A 80 -17.00 -34.11 -35.71
C LYS A 80 -16.03 -34.90 -34.83
N MET A 81 -16.46 -36.06 -34.33
CA MET A 81 -15.60 -36.95 -33.57
C MET A 81 -14.44 -37.46 -34.45
N GLU A 82 -14.69 -37.77 -35.72
CA GLU A 82 -13.66 -38.14 -36.68
C GLU A 82 -12.64 -37.01 -36.91
N ASP A 83 -13.08 -35.76 -37.10
CA ASP A 83 -12.20 -34.58 -37.21
C ASP A 83 -11.30 -34.41 -35.98
N ILE A 84 -11.86 -34.66 -34.78
CA ILE A 84 -11.15 -34.59 -33.51
C ILE A 84 -10.10 -35.70 -33.41
N LEU A 85 -10.49 -36.95 -33.70
CA LEU A 85 -9.60 -38.11 -33.62
C LEU A 85 -8.45 -38.00 -34.63
N LYS A 86 -8.67 -37.46 -35.84
CA LYS A 86 -7.60 -37.19 -36.82
C LYS A 86 -6.51 -36.25 -36.31
N LYS A 87 -6.85 -35.32 -35.42
CA LYS A 87 -5.88 -34.37 -34.81
C LYS A 87 -5.13 -34.95 -33.61
N LEU A 88 -5.54 -36.11 -33.12
CA LEU A 88 -4.82 -36.82 -32.07
C LEU A 88 -3.69 -37.64 -32.70
N LYS A 89 -2.46 -37.45 -32.20
CA LYS A 89 -1.33 -38.29 -32.61
C LYS A 89 -1.54 -39.70 -32.02
N MET A 90 -1.90 -40.66 -32.85
CA MET A 90 -2.23 -42.03 -32.44
C MET A 90 -1.08 -42.82 -31.79
N ASN A 91 0.15 -42.30 -31.85
CA ASN A 91 1.32 -42.87 -31.18
C ASN A 91 1.35 -42.61 -29.65
N ASN A 92 0.48 -41.73 -29.14
CA ASN A 92 0.35 -41.47 -27.71
C ASN A 92 -0.71 -42.38 -27.07
N ASN A 93 -0.65 -42.57 -25.75
CA ASN A 93 -1.73 -43.22 -25.02
C ASN A 93 -2.94 -42.29 -24.97
N ILE A 94 -4.03 -42.68 -25.62
CA ILE A 94 -5.26 -41.89 -25.72
C ILE A 94 -6.29 -42.46 -24.76
N LEU A 95 -6.87 -41.57 -23.95
CA LEU A 95 -7.98 -41.86 -23.06
C LEU A 95 -9.13 -40.92 -23.40
N VAL A 96 -10.22 -41.49 -23.92
CA VAL A 96 -11.46 -40.78 -24.21
C VAL A 96 -12.50 -41.18 -23.18
N CYS A 97 -13.00 -40.22 -22.41
CA CYS A 97 -14.05 -40.44 -21.44
C CYS A 97 -15.23 -39.52 -21.78
N GLY A 98 -16.45 -39.93 -21.47
CA GLY A 98 -17.57 -39.06 -21.78
C GLY A 98 -18.93 -39.68 -21.55
N ASP A 99 -19.94 -38.81 -21.63
CA ASP A 99 -21.33 -39.19 -21.80
C ASP A 99 -21.68 -38.99 -23.28
N PHE A 100 -21.83 -40.12 -23.98
CA PHE A 100 -22.09 -40.14 -25.41
C PHE A 100 -23.59 -40.13 -25.73
N ASN A 101 -24.45 -40.39 -24.74
CA ASN A 101 -25.89 -40.60 -24.94
C ASN A 101 -26.19 -41.57 -26.10
N ILE A 102 -25.37 -42.62 -26.25
CA ILE A 102 -25.53 -43.74 -27.18
C ILE A 102 -25.52 -45.00 -26.34
N ASP A 103 -26.63 -45.74 -26.28
CA ASP A 103 -26.70 -46.94 -25.46
C ASP A 103 -25.97 -48.11 -26.13
N LEU A 104 -24.85 -48.51 -25.54
CA LEU A 104 -24.01 -49.60 -26.06
C LEU A 104 -24.57 -50.99 -25.77
N LEU A 105 -25.62 -51.12 -24.96
CA LEU A 105 -26.29 -52.41 -24.70
C LEU A 105 -27.30 -52.75 -25.79
N VAL A 106 -27.86 -51.74 -26.46
CA VAL A 106 -28.84 -51.91 -27.53
C VAL A 106 -28.13 -51.98 -28.88
N ASP A 107 -28.46 -52.98 -29.70
CA ASP A 107 -27.94 -53.08 -31.07
C ASP A 107 -28.68 -52.10 -32.00
N SER A 108 -28.21 -50.85 -32.00
CA SER A 108 -28.72 -49.75 -32.82
C SER A 108 -27.75 -49.39 -33.95
N THR A 109 -28.29 -48.73 -34.98
CA THR A 109 -27.47 -48.12 -36.05
C THR A 109 -26.43 -47.16 -35.49
N ASP A 110 -26.80 -46.41 -34.45
CA ASP A 110 -25.95 -45.40 -33.81
C ASP A 110 -24.76 -46.03 -33.08
N LYS A 111 -25.00 -47.14 -32.38
CA LYS A 111 -23.93 -47.96 -31.78
C LYS A 111 -22.96 -48.47 -32.83
N ARG A 112 -23.46 -49.03 -33.95
CA ARG A 112 -22.61 -49.58 -35.02
C ARG A 112 -21.73 -48.51 -35.64
N LEU A 113 -22.29 -47.34 -35.95
CA LEU A 113 -21.54 -46.20 -36.49
C LEU A 113 -20.47 -45.71 -35.52
N PHE A 114 -20.80 -45.61 -34.24
CA PHE A 114 -19.86 -45.19 -33.20
C PHE A 114 -18.72 -46.18 -33.00
N LEU A 115 -19.02 -47.49 -32.89
CA LEU A 115 -18.00 -48.52 -32.72
C LEU A 115 -17.08 -48.63 -33.95
N ASN A 116 -17.63 -48.53 -35.17
CA ASN A 116 -16.83 -48.54 -36.40
C ASN A 116 -15.84 -47.36 -36.44
N LEU A 117 -16.28 -46.16 -36.02
CA LEU A 117 -15.39 -45.00 -35.91
C LEU A 117 -14.25 -45.29 -34.91
N LEU A 118 -14.56 -45.79 -33.71
CA LEU A 118 -13.54 -46.06 -32.70
C LEU A 118 -12.53 -47.11 -33.18
N GLN A 119 -13.00 -48.18 -33.80
CA GLN A 119 -12.14 -49.23 -34.38
C GLN A 119 -11.18 -48.67 -35.43
N SER A 120 -11.62 -47.73 -36.27
CA SER A 120 -10.78 -47.09 -37.29
C SER A 120 -9.58 -46.31 -36.71
N PHE A 121 -9.65 -45.92 -35.44
CA PHE A 121 -8.59 -45.23 -34.70
C PHE A 121 -7.92 -46.10 -33.62
N ASN A 122 -8.10 -47.43 -33.67
CA ASN A 122 -7.59 -48.38 -32.69
C ASN A 122 -8.01 -48.06 -31.25
N LEU A 123 -9.25 -47.58 -31.09
CA LEU A 123 -9.85 -47.24 -29.80
C LEU A 123 -10.92 -48.29 -29.46
N ASN A 124 -10.87 -48.81 -28.22
CA ASN A 124 -11.80 -49.82 -27.75
C ASN A 124 -12.54 -49.34 -26.50
N CYS A 125 -13.86 -49.54 -26.46
CA CYS A 125 -14.66 -49.38 -25.24
C CYS A 125 -14.19 -50.39 -24.20
N GLN A 126 -13.82 -49.91 -23.01
CA GLN A 126 -13.23 -50.76 -21.98
C GLN A 126 -14.30 -51.46 -21.12
N PHE A 127 -15.52 -50.92 -21.10
CA PHE A 127 -16.62 -51.42 -20.28
C PHE A 127 -17.88 -51.56 -21.13
N LEU A 128 -18.54 -52.73 -21.12
CA LEU A 128 -19.79 -52.99 -21.84
C LEU A 128 -20.93 -53.38 -20.88
N GLU A 129 -20.85 -52.88 -19.65
CA GLU A 129 -21.84 -53.10 -18.60
C GLU A 129 -22.71 -51.84 -18.43
N PRO A 130 -23.94 -51.95 -17.90
CA PRO A 130 -24.78 -50.78 -17.65
C PRO A 130 -24.08 -49.77 -16.73
N THR A 131 -23.91 -48.54 -17.18
CA THR A 131 -23.34 -47.44 -16.39
C THR A 131 -24.40 -46.63 -15.66
N ARG A 132 -25.66 -46.73 -16.10
CA ARG A 132 -26.82 -46.07 -15.49
C ARG A 132 -27.94 -47.08 -15.26
N LEU A 133 -28.18 -47.39 -13.99
CA LEU A 133 -29.25 -48.27 -13.52
C LEU A 133 -30.41 -47.45 -12.96
N THR A 134 -31.62 -47.67 -13.47
CA THR A 134 -32.86 -47.17 -12.89
C THR A 134 -33.71 -48.35 -12.41
N THR A 135 -34.82 -48.10 -11.73
CA THR A 135 -35.75 -49.15 -11.27
C THR A 135 -36.38 -49.94 -12.42
N THR A 136 -36.35 -49.42 -13.66
CA THR A 136 -37.02 -50.01 -14.83
C THR A 136 -36.14 -50.16 -16.07
N SER A 137 -34.91 -49.65 -16.09
CA SER A 137 -33.99 -49.75 -17.23
C SER A 137 -32.52 -49.77 -16.83
N ALA A 138 -31.69 -50.40 -17.68
CA ALA A 138 -30.23 -50.47 -17.55
C ALA A 138 -29.62 -50.03 -18.88
N THR A 139 -28.84 -48.94 -18.87
CA THR A 139 -28.25 -48.34 -20.10
C THR A 139 -26.74 -48.13 -19.93
N CYS A 140 -25.98 -48.23 -21.02
CA CYS A 140 -24.54 -47.98 -21.07
C CYS A 140 -24.26 -46.80 -22.00
N ILE A 141 -24.38 -45.58 -21.46
CA ILE A 141 -24.21 -44.32 -22.22
C ILE A 141 -22.91 -43.59 -21.89
N ASP A 142 -22.34 -43.88 -20.71
CA ASP A 142 -21.04 -43.39 -20.29
C ASP A 142 -19.99 -44.45 -20.60
N ASN A 143 -18.85 -44.06 -21.16
CA ASN A 143 -17.78 -45.02 -21.40
C ASN A 143 -16.39 -44.41 -21.25
N VAL A 144 -15.43 -45.31 -21.03
CA VAL A 144 -14.01 -45.04 -21.11
C VAL A 144 -13.45 -45.84 -22.28
N ILE A 145 -12.87 -45.13 -23.22
CA ILE A 145 -12.36 -45.65 -24.47
C ILE A 145 -10.86 -45.38 -24.52
N SER A 146 -10.07 -46.37 -24.90
CA SER A 146 -8.61 -46.24 -24.97
C SER A 146 -7.99 -47.13 -26.03
N ASN A 147 -6.77 -46.78 -26.46
CA ASN A 147 -5.90 -47.59 -27.32
C ASN A 147 -4.97 -48.52 -26.53
N PHE A 148 -5.11 -48.56 -25.20
CA PHE A 148 -4.42 -49.47 -24.29
C PHE A 148 -5.43 -50.13 -23.34
N LYS A 149 -5.09 -51.30 -22.80
CA LYS A 149 -5.97 -52.06 -21.91
C LYS A 149 -5.98 -51.46 -20.49
N ILE A 150 -7.17 -51.27 -19.92
CA ILE A 150 -7.33 -50.79 -18.53
C ILE A 150 -7.63 -51.98 -17.62
N ASN A 151 -6.79 -52.21 -16.61
CA ASN A 151 -6.80 -53.45 -15.81
C ASN A 151 -7.69 -53.42 -14.55
N SER A 152 -8.44 -52.35 -14.27
CA SER A 152 -9.27 -52.24 -13.06
C SER A 152 -10.62 -51.56 -13.31
N LYS A 153 -11.71 -52.20 -12.85
CA LYS A 153 -13.11 -51.72 -12.93
C LYS A 153 -13.54 -50.81 -11.77
N GLU A 154 -12.72 -50.64 -10.74
CA GLU A 154 -13.08 -49.76 -9.62
C GLU A 154 -13.18 -48.31 -10.12
N LEU A 155 -14.37 -47.73 -9.95
CA LEU A 155 -14.84 -46.42 -10.43
C LEU A 155 -14.16 -45.23 -9.74
N LEU A 156 -12.84 -45.32 -9.55
CA LEU A 156 -11.92 -44.24 -9.25
C LEU A 156 -10.59 -44.58 -9.93
N LEU A 157 -10.42 -44.12 -11.17
CA LEU A 157 -9.17 -44.24 -11.93
C LEU A 157 -8.12 -43.32 -11.26
N ILE A 158 -7.56 -43.74 -10.12
CA ILE A 158 -6.37 -43.13 -9.53
C ILE A 158 -5.18 -43.60 -10.37
N VAL A 159 -4.92 -42.92 -11.48
CA VAL A 159 -3.59 -42.98 -12.09
C VAL A 159 -2.65 -42.29 -11.09
N LYS A 160 -1.90 -43.09 -10.33
CA LYS A 160 -0.96 -42.60 -9.32
C LYS A 160 0.28 -42.04 -10.04
N LEU A 161 0.16 -40.81 -10.56
CA LEU A 161 1.30 -40.04 -11.06
C LEU A 161 2.09 -39.50 -9.85
N ASN A 162 3.25 -40.10 -9.58
CA ASN A 162 4.19 -39.58 -8.59
C ASN A 162 4.87 -38.32 -9.16
N CYS A 163 4.45 -37.14 -8.71
CA CYS A 163 5.16 -35.88 -8.95
C CYS A 163 5.37 -35.15 -7.61
N GLU A 164 6.63 -34.82 -7.32
CA GLU A 164 7.03 -34.02 -6.16
C GLU A 164 6.55 -32.57 -6.33
N SER A 165 5.86 -32.03 -5.30
CA SER A 165 5.29 -30.68 -5.35
C SER A 165 6.05 -29.71 -4.45
N ASN A 166 6.67 -28.67 -5.03
CA ASN A 166 7.08 -27.47 -4.31
C ASN A 166 5.93 -26.46 -4.27
N ARG A 167 5.24 -26.34 -3.12
CA ARG A 167 4.21 -25.31 -2.90
C ARG A 167 4.73 -24.22 -1.95
N SER A 168 4.79 -22.97 -2.42
CA SER A 168 4.87 -21.81 -1.53
C SER A 168 3.48 -21.51 -0.94
N LYS A 169 3.26 -21.84 0.33
CA LYS A 169 2.08 -21.36 1.07
C LYS A 169 2.24 -19.86 1.30
N ASN A 170 1.20 -19.05 1.07
CA ASN A 170 1.18 -17.65 1.49
C ASN A 170 1.18 -17.59 3.03
N ILE A 171 2.38 -17.51 3.60
CA ILE A 171 2.63 -17.43 5.04
C ILE A 171 2.64 -15.95 5.42
N VAL A 172 1.86 -15.59 6.44
CA VAL A 172 1.97 -14.29 7.09
C VAL A 172 2.76 -14.45 8.38
N GLN A 173 3.76 -13.61 8.54
CA GLN A 173 4.53 -13.49 9.77
C GLN A 173 3.95 -12.35 10.61
N PHE A 174 3.76 -12.58 11.90
CA PHE A 174 3.37 -11.55 12.84
C PHE A 174 3.96 -11.82 14.22
N ARG A 175 4.09 -10.77 15.02
CA ARG A 175 4.56 -10.85 16.41
C ARG A 175 3.39 -10.66 17.38
N PRO A 176 3.00 -11.69 18.16
CA PRO A 176 1.88 -11.59 19.09
C PRO A 176 2.25 -10.78 20.34
N LEU A 177 1.77 -9.53 20.40
CA LEU A 177 1.87 -8.66 21.57
C LEU A 177 0.66 -8.87 22.51
N THR A 178 0.52 -10.08 23.05
CA THR A 178 -0.51 -10.40 24.05
C THR A 178 -0.11 -9.83 25.42
N GLN A 179 -1.10 -9.56 26.28
CA GLN A 179 -0.85 -9.06 27.64
C GLN A 179 0.09 -10.00 28.42
N TYR A 180 -0.11 -11.31 28.30
CA TYR A 180 0.76 -12.34 28.91
C TYR A 180 2.23 -12.19 28.46
N ASN A 181 2.48 -12.07 27.14
CA ASN A 181 3.84 -11.94 26.62
C ASN A 181 4.50 -10.62 27.07
N LEU A 182 3.73 -9.53 27.13
CA LEU A 182 4.22 -8.21 27.57
C LEU A 182 4.53 -8.19 29.07
N GLN A 183 3.72 -8.83 29.92
CA GLN A 183 4.02 -8.99 31.34
C GLN A 183 5.29 -9.81 31.55
N LYS A 184 5.44 -10.93 30.81
CA LYS A 184 6.66 -11.75 30.85
C LYS A 184 7.90 -10.98 30.36
N PHE A 185 7.73 -10.13 29.35
CA PHE A 185 8.77 -9.23 28.85
C PHE A 185 9.22 -8.25 29.93
N SER A 186 8.27 -7.56 30.59
CA SER A 186 8.55 -6.62 31.68
C SER A 186 9.24 -7.29 32.86
N ALA A 187 8.69 -8.43 33.35
CA ALA A 187 9.26 -9.16 34.47
C ALA A 187 10.72 -9.60 34.21
N ARG A 188 11.01 -10.15 33.01
CA ARG A 188 12.37 -10.57 32.66
C ARG A 188 13.33 -9.40 32.46
N LEU A 189 12.86 -8.28 31.92
CA LEU A 189 13.68 -7.09 31.76
C LEU A 189 14.09 -6.51 33.12
N ASN A 190 13.18 -6.48 34.10
CA ASN A 190 13.46 -5.99 35.46
C ASN A 190 14.56 -6.77 36.18
N LEU A 191 14.72 -8.06 35.88
CA LEU A 191 15.81 -8.87 36.46
C LEU A 191 17.19 -8.49 35.91
N VAL A 192 17.26 -8.00 34.67
CA VAL A 192 18.53 -7.72 33.98
C VAL A 192 18.85 -6.22 33.98
N LEU A 193 17.86 -5.36 34.20
CA LEU A 193 17.97 -3.90 34.24
C LEU A 193 19.15 -3.38 35.07
N PRO A 194 19.41 -3.86 36.32
CA PRO A 194 20.56 -3.42 37.11
C PRO A 194 21.93 -3.79 36.53
N MET A 195 22.00 -4.76 35.60
CA MET A 195 23.23 -5.13 34.91
C MET A 195 23.46 -4.31 33.63
N LEU A 196 22.42 -3.61 33.16
CA LEU A 196 22.48 -2.77 31.96
C LEU A 196 22.94 -1.33 32.26
N THR A 197 23.15 -0.98 33.54
CA THR A 197 23.54 0.35 34.03
C THR A 197 25.06 0.56 34.18
N CYS A 198 25.90 -0.42 33.83
CA CYS A 198 27.32 -0.36 34.18
C CYS A 198 28.26 0.11 33.04
N GLY A 199 29.01 1.19 33.32
CA GLY A 199 30.46 1.23 33.04
C GLY A 199 30.97 2.00 31.81
N SER A 200 30.16 2.84 31.16
CA SER A 200 30.63 3.65 30.03
C SER A 200 30.08 5.08 30.10
N ASP A 201 30.96 6.07 30.02
CA ASP A 201 30.57 7.49 29.91
C ASP A 201 30.10 7.87 28.50
N ASN A 202 30.34 7.02 27.49
CA ASN A 202 29.96 7.30 26.11
C ASN A 202 28.48 6.96 25.84
N PRO A 203 27.65 7.93 25.42
CA PRO A 203 26.23 7.70 25.17
C PRO A 203 25.91 6.61 24.13
N ASN A 204 26.78 6.40 23.12
CA ASN A 204 26.60 5.35 22.12
C ASN A 204 26.65 3.96 22.73
N ASN A 205 27.65 3.73 23.59
CA ASN A 205 27.85 2.43 24.22
C ASN A 205 26.75 2.14 25.24
N MET A 206 26.38 3.14 26.05
CA MET A 206 25.27 3.00 27.01
C MET A 206 23.97 2.63 26.29
N PHE A 207 23.62 3.36 25.22
CA PHE A 207 22.40 3.07 24.47
C PHE A 207 22.46 1.71 23.76
N LYS A 208 23.62 1.33 23.23
CA LYS A 208 23.83 0.00 22.61
C LYS A 208 23.60 -1.13 23.60
N THR A 209 24.15 -1.04 24.81
CA THR A 209 23.95 -2.04 25.87
C THR A 209 22.47 -2.16 26.24
N LEU A 210 21.80 -1.03 26.48
CA LEU A 210 20.37 -1.00 26.78
C LEU A 210 19.53 -1.62 25.64
N LEU A 211 19.77 -1.20 24.40
CA LEU A 211 19.02 -1.67 23.24
C LEU A 211 19.21 -3.19 23.01
N ASN A 212 20.44 -3.69 23.14
CA ASN A 212 20.73 -5.12 23.03
C ASN A 212 20.04 -5.93 24.13
N GLY A 213 20.04 -5.43 25.38
CA GLY A 213 19.31 -6.05 26.49
C GLY A 213 17.81 -6.13 26.23
N ILE A 214 17.20 -5.00 25.84
CA ILE A 214 15.77 -4.92 25.52
C ILE A 214 15.40 -5.87 24.37
N THR A 215 16.12 -5.79 23.25
CA THR A 215 15.81 -6.56 22.03
C THR A 215 16.02 -8.06 22.23
N ASN A 216 17.05 -8.49 22.94
CA ASN A 216 17.30 -9.91 23.25
C ASN A 216 16.15 -10.51 24.07
N ILE A 217 15.74 -9.82 25.15
CA ILE A 217 14.64 -10.29 25.98
C ILE A 217 13.33 -10.26 25.20
N PHE A 218 13.07 -9.19 24.44
CA PHE A 218 11.88 -9.05 23.61
C PHE A 218 11.75 -10.15 22.55
N ASN A 219 12.85 -10.51 21.88
CA ASN A 219 12.87 -11.60 20.90
C ASN A 219 12.61 -12.97 21.53
N LYS A 220 13.04 -13.18 22.78
CA LYS A 220 12.78 -14.42 23.54
C LYS A 220 11.35 -14.52 24.07
N THR A 221 10.72 -13.41 24.45
CA THR A 221 9.36 -13.42 25.04
C THR A 221 8.26 -13.25 24.00
N CYS A 222 8.50 -12.44 22.97
CA CYS A 222 7.54 -12.11 21.92
C CYS A 222 8.05 -12.62 20.57
N SER A 223 8.19 -13.94 20.38
CA SER A 223 8.74 -14.51 19.14
C SER A 223 7.82 -14.32 17.92
N VAL A 224 8.39 -14.12 16.73
CA VAL A 224 7.65 -14.06 15.47
C VAL A 224 6.98 -15.41 15.19
N LYS A 225 5.68 -15.37 14.85
CA LYS A 225 4.90 -16.55 14.46
C LYS A 225 4.52 -16.46 12.99
N SER A 226 4.55 -17.61 12.32
CA SER A 226 4.18 -17.76 10.92
C SER A 226 2.85 -18.53 10.84
N VAL A 227 1.84 -17.95 10.19
CA VAL A 227 0.53 -18.60 10.03
C VAL A 227 0.13 -18.59 8.56
N PRO A 228 -0.33 -19.73 8.00
CA PRO A 228 -0.86 -19.75 6.64
C PRO A 228 -2.17 -18.96 6.56
N LEU A 229 -2.29 -18.09 5.56
CA LEU A 229 -3.53 -17.36 5.32
C LEU A 229 -4.66 -18.34 4.97
N LYS A 230 -5.72 -18.34 5.78
CA LYS A 230 -7.00 -18.98 5.44
C LYS A 230 -7.88 -17.96 4.72
N ASN A 231 -8.32 -18.25 3.51
CA ASN A 231 -9.30 -17.44 2.79
C ASN A 231 -10.65 -17.52 3.50
N LYS A 232 -10.89 -16.63 4.46
CA LYS A 232 -12.21 -16.46 5.08
C LYS A 232 -13.04 -15.57 4.16
N ILE A 233 -14.13 -16.11 3.61
CA ILE A 233 -15.09 -15.30 2.86
C ILE A 233 -15.70 -14.28 3.83
N SER A 234 -15.32 -13.02 3.68
CA SER A 234 -15.79 -11.91 4.50
C SER A 234 -16.99 -11.25 3.82
N PHE A 235 -18.17 -11.36 4.41
CA PHE A 235 -19.35 -10.61 3.96
C PHE A 235 -19.28 -9.15 4.41
N SER A 236 -19.94 -8.25 3.67
CA SER A 236 -20.00 -6.84 4.04
C SER A 236 -20.72 -6.64 5.38
N ALA A 237 -20.13 -5.82 6.26
CA ALA A 237 -20.62 -5.64 7.63
C ALA A 237 -22.05 -5.10 7.74
N TRP A 238 -22.54 -4.38 6.73
CA TRP A 238 -23.91 -3.85 6.69
C TRP A 238 -24.97 -4.91 6.31
N ALA A 239 -24.56 -6.07 5.77
CA ALA A 239 -25.49 -7.10 5.30
C ALA A 239 -25.96 -7.99 6.47
N THR A 240 -27.18 -7.72 6.94
CA THR A 240 -27.86 -8.51 7.99
C THR A 240 -28.22 -9.92 7.51
N ASN A 241 -28.52 -10.83 8.44
CA ASN A 241 -28.98 -12.19 8.09
C ASN A 241 -30.26 -12.17 7.25
N GLY A 242 -31.16 -11.20 7.46
CA GLY A 242 -32.37 -11.02 6.64
C GLY A 242 -32.02 -10.71 5.19
N ILE A 243 -31.12 -9.75 4.95
CA ILE A 243 -30.66 -9.39 3.59
C ILE A 243 -29.96 -10.57 2.91
N ARG A 244 -29.21 -11.37 3.67
CA ARG A 244 -28.57 -12.59 3.14
C ARG A 244 -29.60 -13.61 2.67
N ARG A 245 -30.60 -13.91 3.50
CA ARG A 245 -31.71 -14.79 3.12
C ARG A 245 -32.49 -14.26 1.92
N SER A 246 -32.78 -12.96 1.88
CA SER A 246 -33.46 -12.35 0.72
C SER A 246 -32.64 -12.42 -0.58
N ARG A 247 -31.30 -12.37 -0.49
CA ARG A 247 -30.43 -12.61 -1.65
C ARG A 247 -30.55 -14.05 -2.12
N ASP A 248 -30.49 -15.00 -1.21
CA ASP A 248 -30.54 -16.43 -1.54
C ASP A 248 -31.88 -16.77 -2.21
N VAL A 249 -32.99 -16.23 -1.68
CA VAL A 249 -34.32 -16.30 -2.32
C VAL A 249 -34.31 -15.63 -3.70
N LEU A 250 -33.69 -14.47 -3.86
CA LEU A 250 -33.60 -13.82 -5.18
C LEU A 250 -32.83 -14.68 -6.20
N TYR A 251 -31.77 -15.38 -5.78
CA TYR A 251 -31.04 -16.29 -6.66
C TYR A 251 -31.86 -17.52 -7.03
N GLU A 252 -32.59 -18.10 -6.09
CA GLU A 252 -33.55 -19.18 -6.36
C GLU A 252 -34.65 -18.72 -7.34
N LEU A 253 -35.15 -17.50 -7.19
CA LEU A 253 -36.14 -16.91 -8.10
C LEU A 253 -35.58 -16.66 -9.50
N TYR A 254 -34.32 -16.25 -9.63
CA TYR A 254 -33.67 -16.12 -10.94
C TYR A 254 -33.44 -17.47 -11.60
N ASP A 255 -33.07 -18.49 -10.83
CA ASP A 255 -32.89 -19.85 -11.34
C ASP A 255 -34.22 -20.39 -11.89
N ARG A 256 -35.31 -20.29 -11.12
CA ARG A 256 -36.66 -20.67 -11.56
C ARG A 256 -37.15 -19.91 -12.78
N ARG A 257 -36.80 -18.62 -12.90
CA ARG A 257 -37.15 -17.78 -14.05
C ARG A 257 -36.58 -18.33 -15.36
N SER A 258 -35.43 -19.00 -15.31
CA SER A 258 -34.80 -19.60 -16.48
C SER A 258 -35.58 -20.80 -17.05
N PHE A 259 -36.48 -21.38 -16.26
CA PHE A 259 -37.26 -22.58 -16.63
C PHE A 259 -38.76 -22.31 -16.84
N THR A 260 -39.25 -21.11 -16.52
CA THR A 260 -40.69 -20.79 -16.55
C THR A 260 -41.00 -19.54 -17.39
N PRO A 261 -41.62 -19.68 -18.58
CA PRO A 261 -42.03 -18.55 -19.42
C PRO A 261 -43.39 -17.98 -18.97
N ASP A 262 -43.49 -17.53 -17.72
CA ASP A 262 -44.70 -16.90 -17.17
C ASP A 262 -44.51 -15.39 -16.95
N VAL A 263 -45.41 -14.58 -17.51
CA VAL A 263 -45.37 -13.10 -17.45
C VAL A 263 -45.61 -12.59 -16.03
N GLU A 264 -46.51 -13.22 -15.26
CA GLU A 264 -46.81 -12.80 -13.89
C GLU A 264 -45.65 -13.11 -12.94
N PHE A 265 -45.10 -14.32 -13.02
CA PHE A 265 -43.89 -14.69 -12.28
C PHE A 265 -42.70 -13.78 -12.62
N ASN A 266 -42.50 -13.45 -13.91
CA ASN A 266 -41.45 -12.52 -14.33
C ASN A 266 -41.61 -11.12 -13.70
N ASN A 267 -42.84 -10.61 -13.62
CA ASN A 267 -43.15 -9.34 -12.95
C ASN A 267 -42.91 -9.42 -11.43
N TYR A 268 -43.25 -10.54 -10.81
CA TYR A 268 -42.95 -10.80 -9.40
C TYR A 268 -41.43 -10.76 -9.13
N VAL A 269 -40.62 -11.51 -9.90
CA VAL A 269 -39.16 -11.55 -9.74
C VAL A 269 -38.55 -10.15 -9.96
N ARG A 270 -39.04 -9.39 -10.94
CA ARG A 270 -38.62 -8.00 -11.17
C ARG A 270 -38.92 -7.11 -9.96
N THR A 271 -40.11 -7.23 -9.39
CA THR A 271 -40.55 -6.46 -8.22
C THR A 271 -39.73 -6.82 -6.99
N TYR A 272 -39.52 -8.12 -6.74
CA TYR A 272 -38.66 -8.61 -5.66
C TYR A 272 -37.24 -8.05 -5.79
N SER A 273 -36.63 -8.12 -6.98
CA SER A 273 -35.30 -7.58 -7.26
C SER A 273 -35.21 -6.07 -6.98
N GLN A 274 -36.24 -5.31 -7.34
CA GLN A 274 -36.30 -3.87 -7.06
C GLN A 274 -36.42 -3.58 -5.56
N ILE A 275 -37.26 -4.32 -4.84
CA ILE A 275 -37.40 -4.21 -3.38
C ILE A 275 -36.08 -4.57 -2.71
N PHE A 276 -35.47 -5.68 -3.08
CA PHE A 276 -34.16 -6.12 -2.58
C PHE A 276 -33.10 -5.03 -2.77
N LYS A 277 -32.99 -4.45 -3.98
CA LYS A 277 -32.08 -3.33 -4.26
C LYS A 277 -32.37 -2.09 -3.40
N ARG A 278 -33.64 -1.77 -3.11
CA ARG A 278 -34.02 -0.67 -2.21
C ARG A 278 -33.58 -0.98 -0.77
N VAL A 279 -33.90 -2.17 -0.27
CA VAL A 279 -33.52 -2.61 1.09
C VAL A 279 -32.00 -2.58 1.28
N CYS A 280 -31.22 -3.07 0.31
CA CYS A 280 -29.76 -3.00 0.38
C CYS A 280 -29.26 -1.56 0.44
N ARG A 281 -29.83 -0.64 -0.36
CA ARG A 281 -29.46 0.79 -0.34
C ARG A 281 -29.76 1.43 1.01
N TYR A 282 -30.96 1.22 1.56
CA TYR A 282 -31.34 1.76 2.87
C TYR A 282 -30.49 1.18 4.00
N ALA A 283 -30.27 -0.14 4.01
CA ALA A 283 -29.45 -0.80 5.03
C ALA A 283 -28.00 -0.30 5.00
N LYS A 284 -27.41 -0.15 3.80
CA LYS A 284 -26.07 0.40 3.63
C LYS A 284 -25.99 1.88 4.06
N ALA A 285 -26.97 2.70 3.68
CA ALA A 285 -27.02 4.11 4.08
C ALA A 285 -27.17 4.28 5.61
N ALA A 286 -28.06 3.50 6.23
CA ALA A 286 -28.26 3.49 7.68
C ALA A 286 -26.98 3.06 8.42
N TYR A 287 -26.33 1.99 7.95
CA TYR A 287 -25.05 1.54 8.50
C TYR A 287 -23.97 2.61 8.40
N ILE A 288 -23.78 3.20 7.22
CA ILE A 288 -22.76 4.26 7.00
C ILE A 288 -23.05 5.47 7.89
N SER A 289 -24.30 5.92 7.96
CA SER A 289 -24.71 7.06 8.79
C SER A 289 -24.45 6.80 10.28
N SER A 290 -24.84 5.62 10.78
CA SER A 290 -24.57 5.20 12.15
C SER A 290 -23.07 5.10 12.43
N HIS A 291 -22.30 4.49 11.52
CA HIS A 291 -20.85 4.33 11.66
C HIS A 291 -20.11 5.68 11.67
N ILE A 292 -20.54 6.67 10.88
CA ILE A 292 -19.96 8.02 10.91
C ILE A 292 -20.33 8.73 12.23
N LYS A 293 -21.62 8.70 12.62
CA LYS A 293 -22.11 9.35 13.84
C LYS A 293 -21.42 8.83 15.10
N ASN A 294 -21.19 7.53 15.17
CA ASN A 294 -20.61 6.85 16.33
C ASN A 294 -19.06 6.84 16.33
N SER A 295 -18.41 7.51 15.37
CA SER A 295 -16.94 7.52 15.30
C SER A 295 -16.33 8.72 16.00
N ASP A 296 -15.18 8.50 16.67
CA ASP A 296 -14.42 9.54 17.37
C ASP A 296 -13.97 10.68 16.44
N ASN A 297 -13.62 10.34 15.19
CA ASN A 297 -13.24 11.30 14.17
C ASN A 297 -14.09 11.11 12.91
N ARG A 298 -15.21 11.86 12.86
CA ARG A 298 -16.20 11.80 11.79
C ARG A 298 -15.59 12.02 10.41
N ILE A 299 -14.71 13.03 10.27
CA ILE A 299 -14.07 13.37 8.98
C ILE A 299 -13.20 12.21 8.47
N LYS A 300 -12.34 11.67 9.34
CA LYS A 300 -11.46 10.55 8.99
C LYS A 300 -12.27 9.31 8.61
N THR A 301 -13.34 9.03 9.34
CA THR A 301 -14.24 7.90 9.07
C THR A 301 -14.95 8.06 7.73
N THR A 302 -15.47 9.24 7.43
CA THR A 302 -16.09 9.57 6.14
C THR A 302 -15.12 9.33 4.98
N TRP A 303 -13.89 9.87 5.06
CA TRP A 303 -12.88 9.65 4.02
C TRP A 303 -12.49 8.18 3.86
N LYS A 304 -12.42 7.41 4.96
CA LYS A 304 -12.16 5.97 4.91
C LYS A 304 -13.26 5.22 4.17
N ILE A 305 -14.53 5.57 4.41
CA ILE A 305 -15.67 4.98 3.71
C ILE A 305 -15.62 5.35 2.22
N ILE A 306 -15.44 6.62 1.89
CA ILE A 306 -15.32 7.09 0.49
C ILE A 306 -14.21 6.33 -0.23
N ASN A 307 -13.01 6.23 0.36
CA ASN A 307 -11.89 5.52 -0.26
C ASN A 307 -12.16 4.03 -0.44
N THR A 308 -12.90 3.42 0.49
CA THR A 308 -13.31 2.00 0.39
C THR A 308 -14.30 1.79 -0.75
N GLU A 309 -15.32 2.64 -0.83
CA GLU A 309 -16.42 2.52 -1.79
C GLU A 309 -16.00 2.93 -3.21
N THR A 310 -15.06 3.87 -3.34
CA THR A 310 -14.49 4.28 -4.63
C THR A 310 -13.41 3.31 -5.14
N GLY A 311 -13.16 2.21 -4.44
CA GLY A 311 -12.12 1.24 -4.82
C GLY A 311 -10.69 1.78 -4.67
N LYS A 312 -10.49 2.91 -4.00
CA LYS A 312 -9.16 3.46 -3.68
C LYS A 312 -8.45 2.72 -2.55
N ASN A 313 -9.11 1.73 -1.92
CA ASN A 313 -8.43 0.83 -1.01
C ASN A 313 -7.43 -0.01 -1.80
N LYS A 314 -6.15 0.22 -1.52
CA LYS A 314 -5.02 -0.54 -2.04
C LYS A 314 -5.31 -2.03 -1.90
N THR A 315 -5.53 -2.71 -3.01
CA THR A 315 -5.14 -4.11 -3.16
C THR A 315 -3.66 -4.19 -2.76
N ASN A 316 -3.27 -5.23 -2.01
CA ASN A 316 -1.86 -5.56 -1.77
C ASN A 316 -1.26 -6.04 -3.10
N ASP A 317 -1.25 -5.16 -4.10
CA ASP A 317 -0.67 -5.44 -5.39
C ASP A 317 0.83 -5.49 -5.18
N LYS A 318 1.44 -6.55 -5.71
CA LYS A 318 2.89 -6.66 -5.79
C LYS A 318 3.39 -5.38 -6.46
N ILE A 319 4.23 -4.63 -5.76
CA ILE A 319 4.85 -3.42 -6.32
C ILE A 319 5.64 -3.87 -7.55
N LEU A 320 5.22 -3.37 -8.72
CA LEU A 320 5.92 -3.52 -9.99
C LEU A 320 6.51 -2.16 -10.30
N LEU A 321 7.83 -2.09 -10.47
CA LEU A 321 8.51 -0.86 -10.85
C LEU A 321 9.08 -0.98 -12.24
N ASN A 322 8.97 0.10 -13.01
CA ASN A 322 9.76 0.25 -14.23
C ASN A 322 11.15 0.79 -13.84
N ILE A 323 12.18 -0.03 -14.03
CA ILE A 323 13.59 0.29 -13.81
C ILE A 323 14.29 0.14 -15.16
N ASN A 324 14.77 1.24 -15.76
CA ASN A 324 15.46 1.24 -17.05
C ASN A 324 14.70 0.48 -18.16
N ASP A 325 13.40 0.76 -18.30
CA ASP A 325 12.47 0.11 -19.24
C ASP A 325 12.20 -1.40 -19.00
N GLU A 326 12.64 -1.93 -17.85
CA GLU A 326 12.32 -3.27 -17.36
C GLU A 326 11.28 -3.21 -16.22
N LEU A 327 10.19 -3.99 -16.34
CA LEU A 327 9.23 -4.16 -15.25
C LEU A 327 9.74 -5.19 -14.23
N VAL A 328 10.24 -4.70 -13.10
CA VAL A 328 10.81 -5.53 -12.04
C VAL A 328 9.77 -5.81 -10.96
N SER A 329 9.63 -7.10 -10.59
CA SER A 329 8.79 -7.57 -9.48
C SER A 329 9.59 -8.11 -8.28
N ASP A 330 10.92 -8.23 -8.41
CA ASP A 330 11.77 -8.73 -7.32
C ASP A 330 11.89 -7.71 -6.19
N LYS A 331 11.51 -8.12 -4.98
CA LYS A 331 11.41 -7.21 -3.82
C LYS A 331 12.77 -6.66 -3.38
N TYR A 332 13.83 -7.46 -3.49
CA TYR A 332 15.18 -7.02 -3.10
C TYR A 332 15.73 -6.01 -4.10
N ARG A 333 15.58 -6.26 -5.40
CA ARG A 333 15.98 -5.34 -6.48
C ARG A 333 15.19 -4.03 -6.38
N ILE A 334 13.87 -4.10 -6.13
CA ILE A 334 13.03 -2.91 -5.89
C ILE A 334 13.48 -2.13 -4.65
N ALA A 335 13.76 -2.81 -3.53
CA ALA A 335 14.21 -2.15 -2.29
C ALA A 335 15.53 -1.40 -2.49
N ASN A 336 16.53 -2.02 -3.14
CA ASN A 336 17.81 -1.37 -3.41
C ASN A 336 17.69 -0.23 -4.44
N TYR A 337 16.82 -0.38 -5.44
CA TYR A 337 16.56 0.71 -6.38
C TYR A 337 15.94 1.92 -5.68
N PHE A 338 14.91 1.72 -4.87
CA PHE A 338 14.31 2.79 -4.08
C PHE A 338 15.31 3.43 -3.10
N GLU A 339 16.17 2.63 -2.48
CA GLU A 339 17.25 3.12 -1.61
C GLU A 339 18.13 4.13 -2.35
N HIS A 340 18.69 3.73 -3.50
CA HIS A 340 19.54 4.60 -4.31
C HIS A 340 18.78 5.83 -4.84
N PHE A 341 17.54 5.63 -5.28
CA PHE A 341 16.66 6.67 -5.79
C PHE A 341 16.40 7.74 -4.73
N PHE A 342 15.94 7.36 -3.53
CA PHE A 342 15.60 8.32 -2.47
C PHE A 342 16.82 9.03 -1.89
N THR A 343 17.99 8.38 -1.84
CA THR A 343 19.23 9.02 -1.36
C THR A 343 19.80 10.02 -2.38
N ASN A 344 19.74 9.74 -3.68
CA ASN A 344 20.39 10.58 -4.69
C ASN A 344 19.50 11.68 -5.25
N ILE A 345 18.18 11.47 -5.25
CA ILE A 345 17.23 12.46 -5.74
C ILE A 345 17.46 13.87 -5.22
N PRO A 346 17.66 14.10 -3.90
CA PRO A 346 17.73 15.46 -3.41
C PRO A 346 18.99 16.16 -3.92
N PHE A 347 20.10 15.43 -3.95
CA PHE A 347 21.36 15.89 -4.54
C PHE A 347 21.18 16.23 -6.02
N GLU A 348 20.62 15.32 -6.83
CA GLU A 348 20.37 15.58 -8.26
C GLU A 348 19.38 16.74 -8.48
N THR A 349 18.41 16.92 -7.57
CA THR A 349 17.42 18.00 -7.64
C THR A 349 18.06 19.37 -7.41
N THR A 350 19.08 19.46 -6.56
CA THR A 350 19.69 20.74 -6.17
C THR A 350 21.09 20.99 -6.72
N LYS A 351 21.71 20.01 -7.39
CA LYS A 351 23.08 20.09 -7.92
C LYS A 351 23.37 21.30 -8.80
N CYS A 352 22.38 21.76 -9.57
CA CYS A 352 22.52 22.90 -10.47
C CYS A 352 22.18 24.25 -9.81
N LEU A 353 21.74 24.26 -8.54
CA LEU A 353 21.46 25.50 -7.84
C LEU A 353 22.79 26.17 -7.45
N PRO A 354 22.89 27.50 -7.53
CA PRO A 354 24.01 28.27 -6.98
C PRO A 354 23.92 28.35 -5.44
N SER A 355 23.72 27.21 -4.78
CA SER A 355 23.56 27.13 -3.33
C SER A 355 24.90 27.33 -2.64
N SER A 356 24.94 28.18 -1.62
CA SER A 356 26.12 28.37 -0.78
C SER A 356 25.67 28.64 0.67
N PRO A 357 26.16 27.87 1.66
CA PRO A 357 25.87 28.15 3.06
C PRO A 357 26.23 29.58 3.47
N GLY A 358 27.31 30.13 2.90
CA GLY A 358 27.72 31.52 3.15
C GLY A 358 26.75 32.54 2.55
N ALA A 359 26.24 32.30 1.35
CA ALA A 359 25.23 33.17 0.73
C ALA A 359 23.92 33.15 1.54
N ALA A 360 23.46 31.97 1.96
CA ALA A 360 22.29 31.81 2.82
C ALA A 360 22.46 32.54 4.17
N GLU A 361 23.65 32.48 4.76
CA GLU A 361 23.96 33.23 5.99
C GLU A 361 24.00 34.74 5.75
N SER A 362 24.52 35.21 4.61
CA SER A 362 24.49 36.64 4.25
C SER A 362 23.05 37.16 4.13
N PHE A 363 22.17 36.42 3.45
CA PHE A 363 20.75 36.76 3.37
C PHE A 363 20.11 36.88 4.75
N LEU A 364 20.39 35.91 5.63
CA LEU A 364 19.87 35.91 7.00
C LEU A 364 20.34 37.15 7.78
N LYS A 365 21.65 37.43 7.80
CA LYS A 365 22.24 38.54 8.58
C LYS A 365 21.83 39.92 8.06
N GLN A 366 21.54 40.05 6.76
CA GLN A 366 21.14 41.31 6.16
C GLN A 366 19.68 41.68 6.46
N ASN A 367 18.80 40.68 6.62
CA ASN A 367 17.35 40.89 6.66
C ASN A 367 16.74 40.59 8.03
N VAL A 368 17.46 39.90 8.92
CA VAL A 368 17.03 39.63 10.29
C VAL A 368 17.88 40.45 11.25
N ASP A 369 17.23 41.27 12.06
CA ASP A 369 17.85 42.03 13.14
C ASP A 369 17.21 41.61 14.48
N LEU A 370 17.73 40.52 15.05
CA LEU A 370 17.25 39.98 16.32
C LEU A 370 18.41 39.80 17.30
N SER A 371 18.27 40.38 18.49
CA SER A 371 19.17 40.09 19.62
C SER A 371 18.69 38.81 20.31
N ILE A 372 19.37 37.69 20.03
CA ILE A 372 18.94 36.36 20.46
C ILE A 372 19.88 35.80 21.54
N PRO A 373 19.36 35.46 22.74
CA PRO A 373 20.17 34.85 23.80
C PRO A 373 20.72 33.47 23.40
N ASN A 374 21.67 32.95 24.18
CA ASN A 374 22.14 31.58 23.99
C ASN A 374 21.10 30.58 24.52
N PHE A 375 20.87 29.52 23.74
CA PHE A 375 20.08 28.36 24.15
C PHE A 375 20.99 27.27 24.70
N GLU A 376 20.57 26.68 25.82
CA GLU A 376 21.20 25.50 26.41
C GLU A 376 20.12 24.46 26.74
N PHE A 377 20.44 23.19 26.50
CA PHE A 377 19.54 22.10 26.85
C PHE A 377 19.62 21.81 28.35
N GLU A 378 18.47 21.72 28.99
CA GLU A 378 18.35 21.28 30.37
C GLU A 378 18.34 19.74 30.46
N PHE A 379 18.88 19.22 31.56
CA PHE A 379 18.79 17.80 31.87
C PHE A 379 17.34 17.35 32.09
N VAL A 380 17.06 16.12 31.67
CA VAL A 380 15.74 15.52 31.71
C VAL A 380 15.64 14.53 32.87
N THR A 381 14.44 14.44 33.44
CA THR A 381 14.12 13.45 34.47
C THR A 381 13.47 12.21 33.87
N HIS A 382 13.43 11.10 34.62
CA HIS A 382 12.69 9.91 34.21
C HIS A 382 11.17 10.19 34.06
N SER A 383 10.62 11.11 34.86
CA SER A 383 9.23 11.57 34.75
C SER A 383 8.94 12.26 33.42
N ASP A 384 9.88 13.08 32.92
CA ASP A 384 9.75 13.74 31.62
C ASP A 384 9.71 12.72 30.48
N ILE A 385 10.58 11.71 30.56
CA ILE A 385 10.64 10.59 29.60
C ILE A 385 9.32 9.83 29.57
N ILE A 386 8.78 9.46 30.73
CA ILE A 386 7.50 8.74 30.84
C ILE A 386 6.36 9.59 30.26
N LYS A 387 6.31 10.87 30.63
CA LYS A 387 5.29 11.82 30.14
C LYS A 387 5.34 11.98 28.63
N VAL A 388 6.55 12.17 28.07
CA VAL A 388 6.76 12.26 26.63
C VAL A 388 6.39 10.96 25.93
N PHE A 389 6.82 9.81 26.44
CA PHE A 389 6.50 8.51 25.84
C PHE A 389 5.00 8.26 25.81
N LYS A 390 4.29 8.53 26.91
CA LYS A 390 2.82 8.38 27.00
C LYS A 390 2.06 9.33 26.06
N SER A 391 2.68 10.43 25.63
CA SER A 391 2.11 11.33 24.61
C SER A 391 2.27 10.82 23.17
N LEU A 392 3.10 9.79 22.93
CA LEU A 392 3.30 9.22 21.60
C LEU A 392 2.09 8.39 21.18
N ASN A 393 1.74 8.45 19.89
CA ASN A 393 0.70 7.61 19.33
C ASN A 393 1.07 6.12 19.45
N ILE A 394 0.25 5.34 20.15
CA ILE A 394 0.44 3.90 20.34
C ILE A 394 0.21 3.19 19.00
N LYS A 395 1.30 2.87 18.31
CA LYS A 395 1.32 2.12 17.06
C LYS A 395 2.02 0.78 17.25
N SER A 396 1.56 -0.23 16.51
CA SER A 396 2.20 -1.55 16.42
C SER A 396 3.25 -1.65 15.32
N THR A 397 3.52 -0.55 14.60
CA THR A 397 4.56 -0.51 13.58
C THR A 397 5.92 -0.71 14.23
N GLU A 398 6.64 -1.72 13.77
CA GLU A 398 7.97 -2.06 14.24
C GLU A 398 9.03 -1.18 13.55
N ASP A 399 9.98 -0.69 14.34
CA ASP A 399 11.20 -0.06 13.86
C ASP A 399 12.21 -1.11 13.33
N LEU A 400 13.43 -0.66 13.01
CA LEU A 400 14.48 -1.55 12.49
C LEU A 400 14.86 -2.67 13.48
N TRP A 401 14.66 -2.44 14.77
CA TRP A 401 15.03 -3.36 15.85
C TRP A 401 13.88 -4.31 16.23
N GLY A 402 12.75 -4.25 15.49
CA GLY A 402 11.55 -5.02 15.79
C GLY A 402 10.73 -4.45 16.95
N LEU A 403 11.09 -3.28 17.47
CA LEU A 403 10.40 -2.66 18.62
C LEU A 403 9.31 -1.70 18.12
N SER A 404 8.21 -1.64 18.85
CA SER A 404 7.11 -0.71 18.57
C SER A 404 6.76 0.08 19.84
N VAL A 405 6.08 1.22 19.69
CA VAL A 405 5.58 2.00 20.83
C VAL A 405 4.68 1.13 21.71
N LYS A 406 3.84 0.29 21.10
CA LYS A 406 2.98 -0.66 21.82
C LYS A 406 3.79 -1.68 22.63
N ALA A 407 4.90 -2.18 22.10
CA ALA A 407 5.76 -3.13 22.81
C ALA A 407 6.49 -2.48 24.00
N LEU A 408 6.99 -1.26 23.81
CA LEU A 408 7.75 -0.54 24.84
C LEU A 408 6.87 0.02 25.97
N GLN A 409 5.55 0.14 25.74
CA GLN A 409 4.61 0.65 26.74
C GLN A 409 4.62 -0.16 28.05
N SER A 410 4.87 -1.47 28.00
CA SER A 410 4.89 -2.31 29.21
C SER A 410 6.19 -2.24 30.01
N VAL A 411 7.20 -1.53 29.50
CA VAL A 411 8.54 -1.46 30.13
C VAL A 411 9.06 -0.04 30.30
N ILE A 412 8.39 0.96 29.73
CA ILE A 412 8.88 2.34 29.74
C ILE A 412 9.13 2.87 31.15
N ASP A 413 8.23 2.60 32.09
CA ASP A 413 8.37 3.07 33.47
C ASP A 413 9.63 2.47 34.15
N ASN A 414 10.06 1.26 33.73
CA ASN A 414 11.26 0.59 34.25
C ASN A 414 12.57 1.05 33.58
N ILE A 415 12.54 1.34 32.28
CA ILE A 415 13.74 1.76 31.52
C ILE A 415 13.98 3.28 31.58
N ALA A 416 12.98 4.08 31.97
CA ALA A 416 13.06 5.54 32.00
C ALA A 416 14.22 6.11 32.84
N PRO A 417 14.57 5.56 34.02
CA PRO A 417 15.75 6.01 34.78
C PRO A 417 17.05 5.90 33.98
N ILE A 418 17.29 4.75 33.35
CA ILE A 418 18.50 4.52 32.53
C ILE A 418 18.49 5.44 31.30
N LEU A 419 17.33 5.63 30.67
CA LEU A 419 17.20 6.57 29.55
C LEU A 419 17.51 8.00 29.97
N ALA A 420 17.15 8.43 31.19
CA ALA A 420 17.47 9.76 31.69
C ALA A 420 18.99 9.95 31.82
N GLU A 421 19.69 8.96 32.36
CA GLU A 421 21.16 8.97 32.44
C GLU A 421 21.80 9.09 31.05
N ILE A 422 21.34 8.26 30.09
CA ILE A 422 21.83 8.28 28.70
C ILE A 422 21.56 9.63 28.04
N PHE A 423 20.35 10.17 28.16
CA PHE A 423 19.98 11.45 27.54
C PHE A 423 20.71 12.62 28.17
N ASN A 424 20.95 12.60 29.48
CA ASN A 424 21.74 13.63 30.14
C ASN A 424 23.22 13.57 29.75
N CYS A 425 23.78 12.38 29.53
CA CYS A 425 25.11 12.25 28.91
C CYS A 425 25.13 12.76 27.46
N CYS A 426 24.07 12.50 26.68
CA CYS A 426 23.93 13.06 25.33
C CYS A 426 23.91 14.59 25.33
N VAL A 427 23.16 15.19 26.26
CA VAL A 427 23.06 16.65 26.44
C VAL A 427 24.39 17.24 26.88
N ARG A 428 25.08 16.61 27.83
CA ARG A 428 26.40 17.04 28.31
C ARG A 428 27.48 16.99 27.23
N ASP A 429 27.54 15.89 26.47
CA ASP A 429 28.65 15.62 25.56
C ASP A 429 28.39 16.13 24.13
N GLY A 430 27.12 16.49 23.84
CA GLY A 430 26.66 16.91 22.51
C GLY A 430 26.65 15.75 21.50
N ILE A 431 26.30 14.54 21.94
CA ILE A 431 26.33 13.32 21.12
C ILE A 431 24.93 12.72 21.03
N PHE A 432 24.44 12.52 19.81
CA PHE A 432 23.20 11.79 19.55
C PHE A 432 23.53 10.34 19.17
N PRO A 433 22.99 9.31 19.87
CA PRO A 433 23.43 7.93 19.68
C PRO A 433 23.24 7.38 18.25
N ASP A 434 24.23 6.69 17.71
CA ASP A 434 24.26 6.17 16.34
C ASP A 434 23.13 5.18 16.05
N LEU A 435 22.81 4.30 17.00
CA LEU A 435 21.71 3.33 16.84
C LEU A 435 20.32 3.99 16.86
N MET A 436 20.21 5.24 17.29
CA MET A 436 18.99 6.06 17.15
C MET A 436 18.90 6.74 15.78
N LYS A 437 20.01 6.87 15.05
CA LYS A 437 20.10 7.54 13.74
C LYS A 437 19.82 6.62 12.54
N VAL A 438 19.39 5.39 12.79
CA VAL A 438 19.06 4.42 11.74
C VAL A 438 17.55 4.34 11.53
N SER A 439 17.08 4.57 10.30
CA SER A 439 15.65 4.56 9.97
C SER A 439 15.26 3.39 9.06
N LYS A 440 14.04 2.88 9.27
CA LYS A 440 13.36 1.97 8.35
C LYS A 440 12.49 2.80 7.41
N VAL A 441 12.80 2.81 6.11
CA VAL A 441 12.06 3.58 5.10
C VAL A 441 11.05 2.68 4.41
N VAL A 442 9.80 3.13 4.33
CA VAL A 442 8.73 2.44 3.59
C VAL A 442 8.24 3.36 2.47
N PRO A 443 8.36 2.96 1.20
CA PRO A 443 7.84 3.73 0.09
C PRO A 443 6.31 3.76 0.11
N ILE A 444 5.71 4.95 0.13
CA ILE A 444 4.26 5.11 0.06
C ILE A 444 3.89 5.80 -1.24
N PHE A 445 3.11 5.10 -2.07
CA PHE A 445 2.55 5.66 -3.29
C PHE A 445 1.74 6.94 -3.03
N LYS A 446 2.06 8.01 -3.76
CA LYS A 446 1.46 9.36 -3.66
C LYS A 446 0.33 9.55 -4.68
N ALA A 447 0.65 9.54 -5.97
CA ALA A 447 -0.29 9.78 -7.08
C ALA A 447 0.39 9.46 -8.43
N GLY A 448 -0.37 9.37 -9.53
CA GLY A 448 0.18 9.12 -10.87
C GLY A 448 0.27 7.63 -11.22
N CYS A 449 1.28 7.22 -12.00
CA CYS A 449 1.52 5.82 -12.33
C CYS A 449 2.26 5.10 -11.18
N SER A 450 1.75 3.93 -10.75
CA SER A 450 2.32 3.12 -9.67
C SER A 450 3.68 2.50 -10.01
N ASN A 451 4.04 2.47 -11.28
CA ASN A 451 5.29 1.86 -11.75
C ASN A 451 6.43 2.89 -11.81
N THR A 452 6.14 4.17 -11.57
CA THR A 452 7.12 5.25 -11.60
C THR A 452 7.65 5.55 -10.19
N PRO A 453 8.96 5.44 -9.94
CA PRO A 453 9.54 5.67 -8.61
C PRO A 453 9.27 7.07 -8.03
N SER A 454 9.25 8.12 -8.86
CA SER A 454 9.02 9.52 -8.43
C SER A 454 7.63 9.77 -7.83
N ASN A 455 6.70 8.84 -8.04
CA ASN A 455 5.35 8.87 -7.50
C ASN A 455 5.25 8.26 -6.10
N PHE A 456 6.37 7.88 -5.47
CA PHE A 456 6.43 7.37 -4.10
C PHE A 456 7.10 8.37 -3.16
N ARG A 457 6.65 8.37 -1.90
CA ARG A 457 7.27 9.11 -0.80
C ARG A 457 8.05 8.17 0.12
N PRO A 458 9.28 8.52 0.54
CA PRO A 458 10.04 7.74 1.51
C PRO A 458 9.58 8.06 2.94
N ILE A 459 8.73 7.23 3.55
CA ILE A 459 8.35 7.43 4.96
C ILE A 459 9.33 6.73 5.89
N SER A 460 10.03 7.52 6.71
CA SER A 460 10.98 7.05 7.72
C SER A 460 10.29 6.65 9.02
N ILE A 461 10.43 5.39 9.40
CA ILE A 461 10.09 4.84 10.71
C ILE A 461 11.35 4.88 11.57
N LEU A 462 11.42 5.88 12.44
CA LEU A 462 12.52 6.01 13.42
C LEU A 462 12.31 5.09 14.63
N PRO A 463 13.41 4.70 15.32
CA PRO A 463 13.35 3.97 16.57
C PRO A 463 12.45 4.69 17.59
N ALA A 464 11.62 3.93 18.31
CA ALA A 464 10.66 4.52 19.23
C ALA A 464 11.34 5.34 20.34
N LEU A 465 12.50 4.87 20.85
CA LEU A 465 13.28 5.59 21.86
C LEU A 465 13.96 6.85 21.29
N SER A 466 14.35 6.87 20.01
CA SER A 466 14.84 8.08 19.33
C SER A 466 13.77 9.17 19.36
N LYS A 467 12.51 8.81 19.07
CA LYS A 467 11.40 9.77 19.05
C LYS A 467 11.14 10.41 20.41
N VAL A 468 11.39 9.68 21.51
CA VAL A 468 11.28 10.23 22.87
C VAL A 468 12.31 11.33 23.06
N PHE A 469 13.58 11.05 22.73
CA PHE A 469 14.66 12.02 22.90
C PHE A 469 14.47 13.24 21.99
N GLU A 470 14.14 13.02 20.71
CA GLU A 470 13.79 14.08 19.77
C GLU A 470 12.64 14.96 20.29
N LYS A 471 11.63 14.37 20.93
CA LYS A 471 10.49 15.11 21.46
C LYS A 471 10.86 15.93 22.70
N LEU A 472 11.74 15.42 23.56
CA LEU A 472 12.29 16.17 24.70
C LEU A 472 13.08 17.39 24.22
N MET A 473 14.00 17.18 23.28
CA MET A 473 14.77 18.27 22.65
C MET A 473 13.83 19.30 22.01
N LEU A 474 12.87 18.85 21.22
CA LEU A 474 11.89 19.72 20.55
C LEU A 474 11.11 20.58 21.53
N ASN A 475 10.65 20.00 22.65
CA ASN A 475 9.87 20.74 23.63
C ASN A 475 10.68 21.91 24.23
N GLN A 476 11.94 21.68 24.59
CA GLN A 476 12.83 22.73 25.13
C GLN A 476 13.13 23.81 24.07
N MET A 477 13.44 23.40 22.84
CA MET A 477 13.70 24.33 21.73
C MET A 477 12.47 25.19 21.41
N LEU A 478 11.27 24.60 21.39
CA LEU A 478 10.03 25.35 21.17
C LEU A 478 9.77 26.38 22.28
N VAL A 479 10.06 26.05 23.54
CA VAL A 479 9.94 27.00 24.65
C VAL A 479 10.88 28.18 24.42
N PHE A 480 12.13 27.93 24.05
CA PHE A 480 13.11 28.97 23.74
C PHE A 480 12.72 29.84 22.55
N PHE A 481 12.30 29.23 21.43
CA PHE A 481 11.90 29.96 20.22
C PHE A 481 10.69 30.87 20.47
N ASN A 482 9.71 30.38 21.23
CA ASN A 482 8.52 31.15 21.54
C ASN A 482 8.79 32.27 22.56
N LYS A 483 9.59 31.99 23.60
CA LYS A 483 9.94 32.98 24.65
C LYS A 483 10.70 34.18 24.07
N ASN A 484 11.53 33.95 23.07
CA ASN A 484 12.38 34.97 22.46
C ASN A 484 11.84 35.53 21.13
N GLY A 485 10.59 35.20 20.75
CA GLY A 485 9.97 35.74 19.53
C GLY A 485 10.69 35.37 18.23
N ILE A 486 11.41 34.24 18.19
CA ILE A 486 12.25 33.83 17.05
C ILE A 486 11.38 33.30 15.90
N SER A 487 10.30 32.57 16.23
CA SER A 487 9.40 32.00 15.23
C SER A 487 8.61 33.09 14.52
N HIS A 488 8.69 33.13 13.18
CA HIS A 488 8.02 34.17 12.42
C HIS A 488 6.49 34.05 12.46
N ASN A 489 5.81 35.18 12.60
CA ASN A 489 4.34 35.24 12.71
C ASN A 489 3.58 34.88 11.44
N ARG A 490 4.26 34.72 10.31
CA ARG A 490 3.65 34.29 9.03
C ARG A 490 3.72 32.76 8.79
N GLN A 491 4.29 31.99 9.74
CA GLN A 491 4.32 30.53 9.67
C GLN A 491 3.15 29.88 10.42
N PHE A 492 2.27 29.21 9.68
CA PHE A 492 1.09 28.53 10.21
C PHE A 492 1.25 27.00 10.27
N GLY A 493 2.12 26.43 9.42
CA GLY A 493 2.36 25.00 9.35
C GLY A 493 3.21 24.52 10.53
N PHE A 494 2.82 23.38 11.13
CA PHE A 494 3.49 22.77 12.28
C PHE A 494 3.65 23.67 13.53
N THR A 495 2.96 24.82 13.58
CA THR A 495 2.97 25.75 14.72
C THR A 495 1.81 25.45 15.68
N LYS A 496 2.10 25.34 16.98
CA LYS A 496 1.07 25.10 18.00
C LYS A 496 0.05 26.24 18.02
N GLY A 497 -1.25 25.90 18.00
CA GLY A 497 -2.33 26.88 18.04
C GLY A 497 -2.64 27.54 16.70
N ARG A 498 -2.02 27.09 15.60
CA ARG A 498 -2.31 27.55 14.24
C ARG A 498 -2.80 26.38 13.39
N SER A 499 -3.68 26.68 12.45
CA SER A 499 -4.32 25.70 11.59
C SER A 499 -4.28 26.11 10.11
N THR A 500 -4.64 25.18 9.23
CA THR A 500 -4.86 25.48 7.81
C THR A 500 -5.95 26.52 7.58
N GLN A 501 -6.93 26.62 8.50
CA GLN A 501 -7.99 27.63 8.44
C GLN A 501 -7.45 29.03 8.73
N ASP A 502 -6.49 29.14 9.66
CA ASP A 502 -5.87 30.43 9.99
C ASP A 502 -5.01 30.94 8.83
N ALA A 503 -4.25 30.04 8.19
CA ALA A 503 -3.51 30.36 6.96
C ALA A 503 -4.44 30.81 5.83
N GLY A 504 -5.55 30.08 5.61
CA GLY A 504 -6.56 30.45 4.63
C GLY A 504 -7.22 31.80 4.94
N ARG A 505 -7.51 32.08 6.22
CA ARG A 505 -8.06 33.37 6.65
C ARG A 505 -7.07 34.50 6.37
N ALA A 506 -5.79 34.32 6.68
CA ALA A 506 -4.75 35.31 6.41
C ALA A 506 -4.66 35.64 4.91
N LEU A 507 -4.71 34.60 4.05
CA LEU A 507 -4.70 34.78 2.60
C LEU A 507 -5.93 35.52 2.09
N VAL A 508 -7.13 35.12 2.53
CA VAL A 508 -8.38 35.79 2.14
C VAL A 508 -8.39 37.23 2.63
N LYS A 509 -7.92 37.48 3.85
CA LYS A 509 -7.80 38.84 4.40
C LYS A 509 -6.91 39.72 3.53
N ALA A 510 -5.73 39.24 3.13
CA ALA A 510 -4.82 40.01 2.27
C ALA A 510 -5.46 40.38 0.91
N VAL A 511 -6.26 39.47 0.34
CA VAL A 511 -7.04 39.75 -0.89
C VAL A 511 -8.13 40.80 -0.64
N LEU A 512 -8.87 40.69 0.46
CA LEU A 512 -9.92 41.66 0.82
C LEU A 512 -9.32 43.06 1.09
N ASP A 513 -8.21 43.12 1.84
CA ASP A 513 -7.51 44.38 2.14
C ASP A 513 -7.05 45.09 0.84
N ALA A 514 -6.61 44.33 -0.17
CA ALA A 514 -6.26 44.89 -1.48
C ALA A 514 -7.50 45.48 -2.17
N TRP A 515 -8.64 44.77 -2.14
CA TRP A 515 -9.87 45.26 -2.75
C TRP A 515 -10.43 46.50 -2.07
N GLU A 516 -10.38 46.56 -0.73
CA GLU A 516 -10.73 47.75 0.06
C GLU A 516 -9.84 48.94 -0.28
N GLY A 517 -8.55 48.70 -0.54
CA GLY A 517 -7.61 49.68 -1.08
C GLY A 517 -7.84 50.07 -2.54
N SER A 518 -8.93 49.63 -3.17
CA SER A 518 -9.20 49.82 -4.61
C SER A 518 -8.13 49.24 -5.54
N GLN A 519 -7.39 48.24 -5.06
CA GLN A 519 -6.37 47.49 -5.77
C GLN A 519 -6.90 46.10 -6.18
N ASP A 520 -6.15 45.40 -7.04
CA ASP A 520 -6.28 43.97 -7.25
C ASP A 520 -5.25 43.23 -6.40
N ALA A 521 -5.44 41.93 -6.16
CA ALA A 521 -4.44 41.09 -5.52
C ALA A 521 -3.86 40.07 -6.50
N LEU A 522 -2.55 39.87 -6.48
CA LEU A 522 -1.87 38.81 -7.23
C LEU A 522 -1.30 37.79 -6.25
N GLY A 523 -1.88 36.59 -6.23
CA GLY A 523 -1.40 35.47 -5.43
C GLY A 523 -0.45 34.58 -6.23
N VAL A 524 0.76 34.38 -5.72
CA VAL A 524 1.75 33.42 -6.24
C VAL A 524 1.89 32.29 -5.23
N PHE A 525 1.54 31.08 -5.67
CA PHE A 525 1.52 29.87 -4.86
C PHE A 525 2.71 29.00 -5.28
N CYS A 526 3.78 29.05 -4.50
CA CYS A 526 5.04 28.36 -4.75
C CYS A 526 4.98 26.91 -4.25
N ASP A 527 5.35 25.96 -5.12
CA ASP A 527 5.54 24.55 -4.78
C ASP A 527 7.04 24.22 -4.80
N LEU A 528 7.58 23.65 -3.72
CA LEU A 528 8.98 23.26 -3.64
C LEU A 528 9.17 21.79 -4.00
N SER A 529 10.20 21.52 -4.80
CA SER A 529 10.54 20.14 -5.17
C SER A 529 11.25 19.43 -4.02
N LYS A 530 10.49 18.60 -3.29
CA LYS A 530 11.01 17.73 -2.22
C LYS A 530 11.73 18.51 -1.11
N ALA A 531 11.10 19.59 -0.64
CA ALA A 531 11.69 20.56 0.28
C ALA A 531 12.41 19.93 1.49
N PHE A 532 11.74 19.03 2.22
CA PHE A 532 12.31 18.34 3.38
C PHE A 532 13.55 17.51 3.07
N ASP A 533 13.58 16.88 1.89
CA ASP A 533 14.70 16.02 1.48
C ASP A 533 15.90 16.87 0.99
N CYS A 534 15.67 18.13 0.61
CA CYS A 534 16.67 19.05 0.04
C CYS A 534 17.33 19.97 1.08
N VAL A 535 16.96 19.87 2.36
CA VAL A 535 17.56 20.71 3.43
C VAL A 535 19.06 20.44 3.55
N ASP A 536 19.90 21.42 3.23
CA ASP A 536 21.34 21.30 3.40
C ASP A 536 21.72 21.42 4.89
N HIS A 537 22.48 20.45 5.38
CA HIS A 537 22.83 20.37 6.81
C HIS A 537 23.74 21.51 7.25
N LYS A 538 24.66 21.97 6.39
CA LYS A 538 25.58 23.07 6.74
C LYS A 538 24.82 24.39 6.87
N THR A 539 23.97 24.70 5.89
CA THR A 539 23.08 25.86 5.93
C THR A 539 22.17 25.83 7.16
N LEU A 540 21.58 24.68 7.49
CA LEU A 540 20.73 24.53 8.68
C LEU A 540 21.50 24.79 9.98
N ILE A 541 22.72 24.26 10.10
CA ILE A 541 23.58 24.46 11.28
C ILE A 541 23.94 25.96 11.44
N LEU A 542 24.26 26.66 10.35
CA LEU A 542 24.53 28.11 10.38
C LEU A 542 23.30 28.90 10.84
N LYS A 543 22.11 28.57 10.33
CA LYS A 543 20.85 29.20 10.76
C LYS A 543 20.56 28.94 12.24
N LEU A 544 20.72 27.69 12.71
CA LEU A 544 20.56 27.35 14.13
C LEU A 544 21.51 28.15 15.03
N HIS A 545 22.77 28.28 14.61
CA HIS A 545 23.76 29.10 15.30
C HIS A 545 23.35 30.58 15.38
N TYR A 546 22.86 31.13 14.27
CA TYR A 546 22.33 32.50 14.24
C TYR A 546 21.15 32.65 15.22
N TYR A 547 20.20 31.70 15.22
CA TYR A 547 19.04 31.67 16.11
C TYR A 547 19.32 31.25 17.56
N GLY A 548 20.56 31.37 18.05
CA GLY A 548 20.87 31.21 19.47
C GLY A 548 21.24 29.80 19.91
N ILE A 549 21.11 28.78 19.06
CA ILE A 549 21.53 27.41 19.40
C ILE A 549 23.01 27.27 19.07
N ARG A 550 23.85 27.39 20.10
CA ARG A 550 25.31 27.44 19.98
C ARG A 550 25.95 26.36 20.86
N GLY A 551 27.28 26.26 20.82
CA GLY A 551 28.06 25.36 21.69
C GLY A 551 27.59 23.90 21.66
N ILE A 552 27.40 23.31 22.85
CA ILE A 552 27.07 21.90 23.02
C ILE A 552 25.69 21.56 22.43
N GLY A 553 24.70 22.45 22.55
CA GLY A 553 23.38 22.23 21.96
C GLY A 553 23.42 22.13 20.44
N LEU A 554 24.24 22.98 19.79
CA LEU A 554 24.46 22.89 18.34
C LEU A 554 25.23 21.62 17.97
N LYS A 555 26.21 21.21 18.78
CA LYS A 555 26.95 19.96 18.60
C LYS A 555 26.01 18.75 18.65
N LEU A 556 25.05 18.72 19.59
CA LEU A 556 24.04 17.67 19.70
C LEU A 556 23.16 17.58 18.45
N ILE A 557 22.65 18.71 17.94
CA ILE A 557 21.83 18.72 16.72
C ILE A 557 22.66 18.34 15.49
N SER A 558 23.91 18.79 15.41
CA SER A 558 24.84 18.39 14.36
C SER A 558 25.12 16.88 14.40
N SER A 559 25.24 16.31 15.61
CA SER A 559 25.36 14.86 15.82
C SER A 559 24.10 14.10 15.39
N TYR A 560 22.90 14.66 15.62
CA TYR A 560 21.62 14.10 15.19
C TYR A 560 21.46 14.05 13.66
N LEU A 561 21.95 15.07 12.96
CA LEU A 561 21.89 15.19 11.49
C LEU A 561 22.95 14.33 10.78
N SER A 562 24.11 14.15 11.39
CA SER A 562 25.26 13.46 10.80
C SER A 562 25.28 11.95 11.07
N GLY A 563 25.88 11.17 10.16
CA GLY A 563 26.03 9.72 10.32
C GLY A 563 24.70 8.97 10.31
N ARG A 564 23.65 9.54 9.68
CA ARG A 564 22.35 8.90 9.55
C ARG A 564 22.38 7.84 8.47
N ASN A 565 21.75 6.71 8.75
CA ASN A 565 21.61 5.61 7.80
C ASN A 565 20.13 5.26 7.65
N GLN A 566 19.74 4.87 6.45
CA GLN A 566 18.40 4.39 6.19
C GLN A 566 18.44 3.03 5.50
N LYS A 567 17.35 2.27 5.65
CA LYS A 567 17.11 1.02 4.91
C LYS A 567 15.69 1.00 4.40
N VAL A 568 15.51 0.87 3.09
CA VAL A 568 14.21 0.68 2.44
C VAL A 568 13.71 -0.75 2.64
N PHE A 569 12.45 -0.87 3.03
CA PHE A 569 11.75 -2.14 3.19
C PHE A 569 10.58 -2.24 2.21
N ILE A 570 10.55 -3.36 1.49
CA ILE A 570 9.43 -3.80 0.64
C ILE A 570 8.88 -5.07 1.25
N ASP A 571 7.72 -4.96 1.89
CA ASP A 571 7.18 -5.97 2.80
C ASP A 571 8.21 -6.35 3.90
N ASN A 572 8.73 -7.58 3.85
CA ASN A 572 9.71 -8.12 4.82
C ASN A 572 11.14 -8.18 4.26
N VAL A 573 11.38 -7.63 3.06
CA VAL A 573 12.71 -7.62 2.41
C VAL A 573 13.31 -6.23 2.54
N SER A 574 14.58 -6.15 2.96
CA SER A 574 15.32 -4.90 3.14
C SER A 574 16.42 -4.70 2.09
N SER A 575 16.70 -3.44 1.76
CA SER A 575 17.89 -3.03 1.01
C SER A 575 19.19 -3.20 1.83
N ALA A 576 20.34 -2.99 1.17
CA ALA A 576 21.64 -2.93 1.84
C ALA A 576 21.74 -1.75 2.84
N GLY A 577 21.10 -0.63 2.48
CA GLY A 577 21.07 0.62 3.24
C GLY A 577 22.07 1.66 2.75
N SER A 578 21.73 2.93 2.93
CA SER A 578 22.55 4.08 2.50
C SER A 578 22.63 5.17 3.57
N ALA A 579 23.71 5.94 3.51
CA ALA A 579 23.88 7.14 4.33
C ALA A 579 22.99 8.28 3.82
N VAL A 580 22.35 9.01 4.73
CA VAL A 580 21.56 10.20 4.44
C VAL A 580 22.41 11.42 4.73
N ARG A 581 22.81 12.14 3.67
CA ARG A 581 23.75 13.28 3.74
C ARG A 581 23.09 14.65 3.64
N ILE A 582 21.82 14.68 3.23
CA ILE A 582 21.03 15.87 2.99
C ILE A 582 19.59 15.58 3.41
N GLY A 583 18.86 16.63 3.78
CA GLY A 583 17.46 16.55 4.15
C GLY A 583 17.24 16.17 5.61
N VAL A 584 15.99 16.28 6.03
CA VAL A 584 15.52 15.83 7.34
C VAL A 584 14.53 14.67 7.16
N PRO A 585 14.60 13.60 7.98
CA PRO A 585 13.80 12.40 7.72
C PRO A 585 12.29 12.66 7.78
N GLN A 586 11.57 12.30 6.72
CA GLN A 586 10.12 12.41 6.66
C GLN A 586 9.46 11.38 7.60
N GLY A 587 9.04 11.83 8.79
CA GLY A 587 8.54 10.97 9.88
C GLY A 587 9.31 11.11 11.20
N SER A 588 10.36 11.93 11.21
CA SER A 588 11.03 12.39 12.42
C SER A 588 10.17 13.37 13.23
N ILE A 589 10.51 13.55 14.50
CA ILE A 589 9.84 14.52 15.37
C ILE A 589 10.49 15.89 15.22
N LEU A 590 11.83 15.95 15.11
CA LEU A 590 12.56 17.20 14.93
C LEU A 590 12.52 17.74 13.49
N GLY A 591 12.39 16.88 12.47
CA GLY A 591 12.45 17.30 11.06
C GLY A 591 11.50 18.45 10.69
N PRO A 592 10.20 18.39 11.03
CA PRO A 592 9.28 19.51 10.81
C PRO A 592 9.78 20.82 11.41
N PHE A 593 10.23 20.81 12.66
CA PHE A 593 10.73 22.01 13.34
C PHE A 593 12.03 22.52 12.71
N LEU A 594 12.97 21.64 12.37
CA LEU A 594 14.22 22.03 11.72
C LEU A 594 13.97 22.66 10.34
N PHE A 595 12.97 22.17 9.60
CA PHE A 595 12.54 22.81 8.36
C PHE A 595 11.92 24.19 8.61
N LEU A 596 11.12 24.36 9.67
CA LEU A 596 10.59 25.68 10.04
C LEU A 596 11.72 26.68 10.33
N VAL A 597 12.75 26.26 11.08
CA VAL A 597 13.96 27.08 11.32
C VAL A 597 14.64 27.45 10.01
N TYR A 598 14.70 26.51 9.06
CA TYR A 598 15.36 26.70 7.77
C TYR A 598 14.71 27.78 6.90
N ILE A 599 13.37 27.87 6.92
CA ILE A 599 12.58 28.84 6.13
C ILE A 599 12.18 30.09 6.91
N ASN A 600 12.56 30.20 8.18
CA ASN A 600 12.06 31.21 9.10
C ASN A 600 12.40 32.65 8.66
N ASP A 601 13.50 32.83 7.95
CA ASP A 601 13.98 34.13 7.45
C ASP A 601 13.36 34.57 6.11
N LEU A 602 12.71 33.65 5.36
CA LEU A 602 12.11 33.99 4.06
C LEU A 602 11.14 35.18 4.13
N PRO A 603 10.23 35.29 5.12
CA PRO A 603 9.30 36.42 5.16
C PRO A 603 9.97 37.79 5.35
N TYR A 604 11.14 37.85 6.00
CA TYR A 604 11.87 39.09 6.22
C TYR A 604 12.45 39.64 4.91
N MET A 605 12.75 38.79 3.94
CA MET A 605 13.28 39.17 2.63
C MET A 605 12.35 40.10 1.84
N VAL A 606 11.05 39.99 2.08
CA VAL A 606 10.01 40.67 1.31
C VAL A 606 9.09 41.49 2.19
N ASP A 607 9.57 41.79 3.41
CA ASP A 607 8.80 42.58 4.35
C ASP A 607 8.50 43.95 3.76
N ASN A 608 7.27 44.43 3.98
CA ASN A 608 6.70 45.64 3.36
C ASN A 608 6.52 45.63 1.82
N MET A 609 6.98 44.60 1.10
CA MET A 609 6.78 44.48 -0.36
C MET A 609 5.63 43.54 -0.73
N ALA A 610 5.41 42.49 0.07
CA ALA A 610 4.35 41.52 -0.15
C ALA A 610 3.88 40.87 1.16
N ASP A 611 2.64 40.40 1.14
CA ASP A 611 2.10 39.54 2.19
C ASP A 611 2.54 38.10 1.94
N VAL A 612 3.05 37.43 2.97
CA VAL A 612 3.53 36.04 2.87
C VAL A 612 2.73 35.17 3.83
N VAL A 613 2.27 34.02 3.35
CA VAL A 613 1.63 32.99 4.17
C VAL A 613 2.39 31.70 3.96
N LEU A 614 3.03 31.22 5.04
CA LEU A 614 3.76 29.96 5.03
C LEU A 614 2.94 28.87 5.73
N PHE A 615 2.85 27.71 5.11
CA PHE A 615 2.37 26.49 5.73
C PHE A 615 3.39 25.37 5.48
N ALA A 616 4.39 25.28 6.35
CA ALA A 616 5.57 24.46 6.12
C ALA A 616 6.25 24.82 4.80
N ASP A 617 6.32 23.89 3.83
CA ASP A 617 6.90 24.09 2.51
C ASP A 617 5.99 24.85 1.54
N ASP A 618 4.67 24.83 1.75
CA ASP A 618 3.72 25.60 0.95
C ASP A 618 3.90 27.10 1.24
N THR A 619 4.32 27.85 0.22
CA THR A 619 4.60 29.29 0.31
C THR A 619 3.64 30.05 -0.59
N SER A 620 2.83 30.94 -0.01
CA SER A 620 1.94 31.83 -0.76
C SER A 620 2.40 33.28 -0.58
N ILE A 621 2.55 34.00 -1.69
CA ILE A 621 2.95 35.41 -1.72
C ILE A 621 1.82 36.20 -2.36
N ILE A 622 1.39 37.28 -1.74
CA ILE A 622 0.27 38.10 -2.20
C ILE A 622 0.78 39.53 -2.40
N PHE A 623 0.66 40.01 -3.63
CA PHE A 623 0.97 41.38 -4.02
C PHE A 623 -0.31 42.20 -4.15
N LYS A 624 -0.25 43.48 -3.79
CA LYS A 624 -1.31 44.45 -4.06
C LYS A 624 -0.97 45.20 -5.34
N LEU A 625 -1.82 45.10 -6.35
CA LEU A 625 -1.61 45.70 -7.67
C LEU A 625 -2.55 46.88 -7.88
N ASN A 626 -2.02 48.01 -8.34
CA ASN A 626 -2.86 49.13 -8.73
C ASN A 626 -3.65 48.76 -10.00
N ARG A 627 -4.98 48.91 -9.98
CA ARG A 627 -5.83 48.57 -11.14
C ARG A 627 -5.52 49.37 -12.40
N ARG A 628 -4.92 50.56 -12.24
CA ARG A 628 -4.54 51.46 -13.34
C ARG A 628 -3.13 51.24 -13.85
N ASP A 629 -2.32 50.48 -13.12
CA ASP A 629 -0.95 50.17 -13.48
C ASP A 629 -0.80 48.66 -13.69
N GLU A 630 -0.68 48.24 -14.94
CA GLU A 630 -0.46 46.83 -15.28
C GLU A 630 1.02 46.43 -15.14
N ASN A 631 1.90 47.33 -14.70
CA ASN A 631 3.30 47.04 -14.49
C ASN A 631 3.49 45.98 -13.39
N LEU A 632 4.02 44.83 -13.78
CA LEU A 632 4.38 43.73 -12.88
C LEU A 632 5.85 43.78 -12.43
N GLY A 633 6.53 44.93 -12.60
CA GLY A 633 7.95 45.09 -12.27
C GLY A 633 8.27 44.81 -10.80
N GLU A 634 7.48 45.34 -9.87
CA GLU A 634 7.65 45.05 -8.43
C GLU A 634 7.42 43.57 -8.09
N PRO A 635 6.28 42.94 -8.46
CA PRO A 635 6.10 41.49 -8.29
C PRO A 635 7.24 40.67 -8.90
N HIS A 636 7.71 41.01 -10.10
CA HIS A 636 8.79 40.29 -10.76
C HIS A 636 10.12 40.40 -9.98
N LYS A 637 10.46 41.60 -9.51
CA LYS A 637 11.65 41.83 -8.68
C LYS A 637 11.60 41.02 -7.39
N VAL A 638 10.46 41.02 -6.69
CA VAL A 638 10.28 40.26 -5.44
C VAL A 638 10.35 38.75 -5.70
N LEU A 639 9.73 38.26 -6.78
CA LEU A 639 9.81 36.84 -7.13
C LEU A 639 11.24 36.41 -7.50
N SER A 640 12.01 37.27 -8.16
CA SER A 640 13.44 37.02 -8.40
C SER A 640 14.19 36.88 -7.08
N LEU A 641 13.99 37.82 -6.15
CA LEU A 641 14.62 37.79 -4.83
C LEU A 641 14.28 36.52 -4.04
N ILE A 642 13.01 36.10 -4.08
CA ILE A 642 12.55 34.85 -3.45
C ILE A 642 13.18 33.62 -4.12
N SER A 643 13.27 33.62 -5.46
CA SER A 643 13.93 32.54 -6.21
C SER A 643 15.42 32.44 -5.87
N ASP A 644 16.10 33.56 -5.75
CA ASP A 644 17.52 33.64 -5.36
C ASP A 644 17.71 33.17 -3.92
N TRP A 645 16.79 33.56 -3.01
CA TRP A 645 16.79 33.08 -1.63
C TRP A 645 16.59 31.56 -1.58
N PHE A 646 15.61 31.00 -2.30
CA PHE A 646 15.38 29.55 -2.36
C PHE A 646 16.63 28.82 -2.87
N SER A 647 17.20 29.32 -3.97
CA SER A 647 18.39 28.73 -4.59
C SER A 647 19.60 28.77 -3.66
N SER A 648 19.83 29.88 -2.98
CA SER A 648 20.93 30.06 -2.01
C SER A 648 20.79 29.11 -0.82
N ASN A 649 19.55 28.84 -0.40
CA ASN A 649 19.19 27.88 0.63
C ASN A 649 19.02 26.45 0.09
N ASN A 650 19.52 26.11 -1.10
CA ASN A 650 19.45 24.75 -1.65
C ASN A 650 18.00 24.19 -1.77
N LEU A 651 17.02 25.04 -2.05
CA LEU A 651 15.62 24.68 -2.27
C LEU A 651 15.24 24.96 -3.73
N LEU A 652 14.71 23.96 -4.42
CA LEU A 652 14.30 24.11 -5.81
C LEU A 652 12.81 24.46 -5.91
N LEU A 653 12.50 25.63 -6.49
CA LEU A 653 11.14 26.02 -6.84
C LEU A 653 10.64 25.22 -8.06
N ASN A 654 9.46 24.61 -7.94
CA ASN A 654 8.84 23.84 -9.01
C ASN A 654 8.01 24.76 -9.93
N ALA A 655 8.63 25.32 -10.96
CA ALA A 655 7.97 26.25 -11.88
C ALA A 655 6.67 25.69 -12.51
N ALA A 656 6.60 24.39 -12.82
CA ALA A 656 5.42 23.79 -13.43
C ALA A 656 4.20 23.73 -12.49
N LYS A 657 4.47 23.58 -11.18
CA LYS A 657 3.44 23.49 -10.16
C LYS A 657 3.15 24.81 -9.48
N THR A 658 4.09 25.75 -9.48
CA THR A 658 3.87 27.11 -9.03
C THR A 658 2.74 27.74 -9.85
N LYS A 659 1.76 28.34 -9.18
CA LYS A 659 0.61 28.98 -9.83
C LYS A 659 0.54 30.45 -9.48
N CYS A 660 0.13 31.25 -10.46
CA CYS A 660 -0.15 32.66 -10.30
C CYS A 660 -1.65 32.88 -10.54
N VAL A 661 -2.32 33.58 -9.63
CA VAL A 661 -3.76 33.84 -9.68
C VAL A 661 -3.99 35.31 -9.37
N ARG A 662 -4.65 36.03 -10.29
CA ARG A 662 -5.10 37.40 -10.07
C ARG A 662 -6.53 37.40 -9.51
N PHE A 663 -6.72 38.10 -8.40
CA PHE A 663 -7.99 38.31 -7.72
C PHE A 663 -8.45 39.76 -7.95
N SER A 664 -9.45 39.93 -8.80
CA SER A 664 -10.04 41.23 -9.13
C SER A 664 -11.55 41.21 -8.93
N LEU A 665 -12.15 42.37 -8.64
CA LEU A 665 -13.60 42.52 -8.67
C LEU A 665 -14.08 42.53 -10.12
N LEU A 666 -15.29 42.00 -10.38
CA LEU A 666 -15.92 42.08 -11.70
C LEU A 666 -16.09 43.55 -12.09
N ASN A 667 -15.39 43.99 -13.12
CA ASN A 667 -15.70 45.26 -13.78
C ASN A 667 -17.09 45.14 -14.40
N LYS A 668 -18.12 45.67 -13.72
CA LYS A 668 -19.33 46.09 -14.44
C LYS A 668 -18.83 47.10 -15.47
N LYS A 669 -18.87 46.73 -16.75
CA LYS A 669 -18.67 47.67 -17.86
C LYS A 669 -19.47 48.93 -17.53
N ARG A 670 -18.77 50.05 -17.30
CA ARG A 670 -19.38 51.37 -17.38
C ARG A 670 -19.73 51.55 -18.84
N ASN A 671 -20.99 51.25 -19.18
CA ASN A 671 -21.58 51.64 -20.45
C ASN A 671 -21.66 53.17 -20.52
#